data_AF-A0A2E0QTW0-F1
#
_entry.id   AF-A0A2E0QTW0-F1
#
_cell.length_a   1.000
_cell.length_b   1.000
_cell.length_c   1.000
_cell.angle_alpha   90.00
_cell.angle_beta   90.00
_cell.angle_gamma   90.00
#
_symmetry.space_group_name_H-M   'P 1'
#
loop_
_entity.id
_entity.type
_entity.pdbx_description
1 polymer ?
#
loop_
_entity_poly.entity_id
_entity_poly.type
_entity_poly.pdbx_seq_one_letter_code
_entity_poly.pdbx_strand_id
1 'polypeptide(L)'
;MALYYTPAFRVSDRLLVLDRRSSPAKNQVAKKRRRRQGTISSRQMVWTNADHWNYVDLEKDQYVRDQLKSVRDRSIVSAWDRIGSAEEWSPYLLADIILILLETPFVESTYLLKLPDFGLSTIDIRPWLCDRSAIRELLVRYSSDWDQAIQILNQKELAEHYRYDFLKAHRPSQDRCPDLHALFRFGYKGDVLDLKWSEVEVRSALPFLWGGSLEAVKDVLALLEETGKSDPEKFAFLQRFVCSTNSNKAADWISLARNLSNWEQIHHFLGWVQNKTFELTNPRHLPCKLIRSLGERAIRNGRNDLHLSQVHDILKYELEPELLFDALALADAVKLSCAEVHFSKKATSRPRLDSYLELPAALDQKPDEDTNSWNSVAKTVMRTWERSLSSKVLRRHIEKKEWPDLNPTGLQMWFHILIELKSRSLSEPALQRWIDRLEKTVIETTPSDRSMLLECIEYSIDYLEAAPNCIQYSSLSNVASIIAKGFKELPLSACAFIGKFLETEEKNQQWGLGTLSRSAIKNIEQKFRNDVACERVENTLELLLQSYPDLDLGLYFLRPKQFLDFLDLAGTLPKDNVRSVAALFQHHPAFDFDPRRVEFSHVADLIRFCGKEWTVDLFHEKLKLHINGTRLLRDDKLEHYRNDFVGRVIDLRFALAKQHVDDILRSLARENLDTHTVQLLTHLERKNRRGMKRFAHALTAGNRNYRENHPANRDWIERNRHLDLSLWLYDEDHFFRVTMEGHDDLFIELETNPQEELKMGTLVGSCLSSGAFNSFSAVSNTLDVNKRVAFLRDNRGNFLARQLLAISREDKLVVFRVYSAQNLSSSDVYEEAFRSFDHFVAGKLGIEISNDGHYTIESLVVPHWYDDDSWAPESVPSKRVAKEAQIEMIPKPTCCPGLPS
;
A
#
# COMPACT_ATOMS: atom_id res chain seq x y z
N MET A 1 2.40 -9.43 -15.15
CA MET A 1 3.45 -8.85 -16.00
C MET A 1 2.96 -8.30 -17.34
N ALA A 2 2.08 -8.97 -18.11
CA ALA A 2 1.55 -8.40 -19.37
C ALA A 2 0.62 -7.17 -19.20
N LEU A 3 0.09 -6.95 -17.98
CA LEU A 3 -0.74 -5.79 -17.60
C LEU A 3 0.07 -4.50 -17.33
N TYR A 4 1.40 -4.58 -17.19
CA TYR A 4 2.22 -3.42 -16.79
C TYR A 4 2.58 -2.47 -17.93
N TYR A 5 2.17 -2.78 -19.17
CA TYR A 5 2.42 -1.96 -20.36
C TYR A 5 1.13 -1.63 -21.10
N THR A 6 0.00 -1.78 -20.43
CA THR A 6 -1.33 -1.63 -21.00
C THR A 6 -1.87 -0.25 -20.62
N PRO A 7 -2.22 0.63 -21.57
CA PRO A 7 -2.95 1.86 -21.26
C PRO A 7 -4.19 1.51 -20.45
N ALA A 8 -4.30 2.09 -19.26
CA ALA A 8 -5.44 1.96 -18.38
C ALA A 8 -6.02 3.35 -18.12
N PHE A 9 -7.34 3.47 -18.13
CA PHE A 9 -8.06 4.75 -18.08
C PHE A 9 -9.01 4.72 -16.92
N ARG A 10 -9.05 5.75 -16.09
CA ARG A 10 -10.09 5.86 -15.06
C ARG A 10 -11.24 6.70 -15.60
N VAL A 11 -12.44 6.13 -15.62
CA VAL A 11 -13.68 6.79 -16.02
C VAL A 11 -14.62 6.75 -14.81
N SER A 12 -14.81 7.91 -14.18
CA SER A 12 -15.46 8.04 -12.86
C SER A 12 -14.73 7.23 -11.78
N ASP A 13 -15.43 6.32 -11.10
CA ASP A 13 -14.95 5.41 -10.06
C ASP A 13 -14.16 4.21 -10.61
N ARG A 14 -14.14 3.96 -11.93
CA ARG A 14 -13.74 2.65 -12.50
C ARG A 14 -12.60 2.72 -13.52
N LEU A 15 -11.87 1.62 -13.72
CA LEU A 15 -10.68 1.53 -14.59
C LEU A 15 -10.96 0.71 -15.88
N LEU A 16 -10.87 1.34 -17.05
CA LEU A 16 -10.79 0.68 -18.36
C LEU A 16 -9.37 0.15 -18.60
N VAL A 17 -9.22 -1.07 -19.07
CA VAL A 17 -7.92 -1.69 -19.37
C VAL A 17 -7.94 -2.32 -20.76
N LEU A 18 -6.87 -2.14 -21.54
CA LEU A 18 -6.72 -2.71 -22.88
C LEU A 18 -6.48 -4.24 -22.81
N ASP A 19 -7.53 -5.05 -22.99
CA ASP A 19 -7.37 -6.52 -23.01
C ASP A 19 -7.02 -7.05 -24.42
N ARG A 20 -6.04 -7.95 -24.48
CA ARG A 20 -5.40 -8.45 -25.71
C ARG A 20 -5.92 -9.81 -26.17
N ARG A 21 -6.98 -10.36 -25.58
CA ARG A 21 -7.49 -11.70 -25.94
C ARG A 21 -8.30 -11.67 -27.24
N SER A 22 -7.63 -11.85 -28.38
CA SER A 22 -8.31 -12.19 -29.63
C SER A 22 -8.77 -13.65 -29.64
N SER A 23 -9.92 -13.89 -30.28
CA SER A 23 -10.48 -15.23 -30.50
C SER A 23 -9.45 -16.18 -31.16
N PRO A 24 -9.32 -17.44 -30.69
CA PRO A 24 -8.30 -18.39 -31.16
C PRO A 24 -8.25 -18.60 -32.68
N ALA A 25 -9.36 -18.39 -33.38
CA ALA A 25 -9.49 -18.64 -34.81
C ALA A 25 -8.69 -17.67 -35.72
N LYS A 26 -8.37 -16.45 -35.26
CA LYS A 26 -7.69 -15.43 -36.08
C LYS A 26 -6.16 -15.47 -35.97
N ASN A 27 -5.61 -16.13 -34.95
CA ASN A 27 -4.17 -16.24 -34.71
C ASN A 27 -3.40 -17.03 -35.78
N GLN A 28 -4.09 -17.89 -36.56
CA GLN A 28 -3.45 -18.64 -37.65
C GLN A 28 -3.18 -17.77 -38.90
N VAL A 29 -4.03 -16.79 -39.18
CA VAL A 29 -3.88 -15.91 -40.35
C VAL A 29 -2.75 -14.89 -40.12
N ALA A 30 -2.63 -14.35 -38.90
CA ALA A 30 -1.53 -13.46 -38.51
C ALA A 30 -0.15 -14.16 -38.51
N LYS A 31 -0.10 -15.45 -38.13
CA LYS A 31 1.13 -16.26 -38.21
C LYS A 31 1.61 -16.46 -39.65
N LYS A 32 0.70 -16.54 -40.63
CA LYS A 32 1.06 -16.65 -42.05
C LYS A 32 1.62 -15.35 -42.64
N ARG A 33 1.13 -14.18 -42.22
CA ARG A 33 1.68 -12.87 -42.64
C ARG A 33 3.10 -12.62 -42.10
N ARG A 34 3.41 -13.07 -40.88
CA ARG A 34 4.74 -12.90 -40.24
C ARG A 34 5.92 -13.56 -40.97
N ARG A 35 5.68 -14.54 -41.84
CA ARG A 35 6.75 -15.20 -42.62
C ARG A 35 7.17 -14.44 -43.88
N ARG A 36 6.44 -13.39 -44.28
CA ARG A 36 6.70 -12.66 -45.55
C ARG A 36 7.37 -11.28 -45.38
N GLN A 37 7.41 -10.73 -44.18
CA GLN A 37 8.09 -9.47 -43.89
C GLN A 37 9.25 -9.76 -42.95
N GLY A 38 10.47 -9.46 -43.39
CA GLY A 38 11.72 -9.75 -42.68
C GLY A 38 11.74 -9.21 -41.25
N THR A 39 12.63 -9.76 -40.44
CA THR A 39 12.80 -9.54 -38.99
C THR A 39 12.86 -8.07 -38.59
N ILE A 40 11.68 -7.53 -38.34
CA ILE A 40 11.43 -6.35 -37.50
C ILE A 40 11.16 -6.89 -36.09
N SER A 41 11.85 -6.33 -35.10
CA SER A 41 11.84 -6.77 -33.70
C SER A 41 10.42 -7.02 -33.18
N SER A 42 10.21 -8.16 -32.51
CA SER A 42 8.92 -8.56 -31.93
C SER A 42 8.37 -7.58 -30.88
N ARG A 43 9.16 -6.58 -30.45
CA ARG A 43 8.73 -5.47 -29.58
C ARG A 43 7.96 -4.38 -30.35
N GLN A 44 8.13 -4.22 -31.66
CA GLN A 44 7.55 -3.13 -32.46
C GLN A 44 6.07 -3.31 -32.84
N MET A 45 5.50 -4.53 -32.73
CA MET A 45 4.10 -4.82 -33.11
C MET A 45 3.17 -5.13 -31.93
N VAL A 46 3.61 -4.88 -30.68
CA VAL A 46 2.80 -5.23 -29.50
C VAL A 46 1.54 -4.37 -29.39
N TRP A 47 1.61 -3.13 -29.89
CA TRP A 47 0.58 -2.10 -29.78
C TRP A 47 -0.45 -2.11 -30.94
N THR A 48 -0.05 -2.49 -32.14
CA THR A 48 -0.82 -2.32 -33.39
C THR A 48 -1.92 -3.37 -33.66
N ASN A 49 -2.20 -4.28 -32.72
CA ASN A 49 -3.17 -5.38 -32.94
C ASN A 49 -4.19 -5.53 -31.80
N ALA A 50 -4.49 -4.45 -31.07
CA ALA A 50 -5.65 -4.45 -30.16
C ALA A 50 -6.91 -4.20 -30.99
N ASP A 51 -7.64 -5.27 -31.31
CA ASP A 51 -8.87 -5.20 -32.10
C ASP A 51 -9.97 -4.42 -31.36
N HIS A 52 -9.99 -4.44 -30.02
CA HIS A 52 -11.06 -3.85 -29.21
C HIS A 52 -10.57 -3.34 -27.85
N TRP A 53 -11.24 -2.30 -27.33
CA TRP A 53 -11.24 -2.02 -25.90
C TRP A 53 -12.30 -2.85 -25.20
N ASN A 54 -11.92 -3.39 -24.04
CA ASN A 54 -12.79 -4.12 -23.15
C ASN A 54 -12.91 -3.34 -21.84
N TYR A 55 -14.13 -3.01 -21.45
CA TYR A 55 -14.43 -2.45 -20.13
C TYR A 55 -14.34 -3.57 -19.11
N VAL A 56 -13.39 -3.49 -18.19
CA VAL A 56 -13.22 -4.47 -17.10
C VAL A 56 -13.51 -3.75 -15.80
N ASP A 57 -14.58 -4.17 -15.13
CA ASP A 57 -14.81 -3.73 -13.75
C ASP A 57 -13.82 -4.48 -12.86
N LEU A 58 -12.77 -3.78 -12.39
CA LEU A 58 -11.68 -4.40 -11.62
C LEU A 58 -12.13 -5.02 -10.29
N GLU A 59 -13.24 -4.55 -9.72
CA GLU A 59 -13.80 -5.12 -8.49
C GLU A 59 -14.54 -6.43 -8.76
N LYS A 60 -15.03 -6.63 -9.98
CA LYS A 60 -15.93 -7.75 -10.32
C LYS A 60 -15.36 -8.74 -11.34
N ASP A 61 -14.21 -8.42 -11.94
CA ASP A 61 -13.58 -9.20 -13.02
C ASP A 61 -14.57 -9.57 -14.15
N GLN A 62 -15.53 -8.68 -14.44
CA GLN A 62 -16.57 -8.86 -15.45
C GLN A 62 -16.43 -7.86 -16.61
N TYR A 63 -16.68 -8.34 -17.82
CA TYR A 63 -16.74 -7.53 -19.04
C TYR A 63 -18.09 -6.83 -19.12
N VAL A 64 -18.10 -5.49 -19.11
CA VAL A 64 -19.36 -4.75 -19.05
C VAL A 64 -19.42 -3.64 -20.10
N ARG A 65 -19.63 -4.02 -21.36
CA ARG A 65 -19.89 -3.02 -22.43
C ARG A 65 -21.23 -2.29 -22.23
N ASP A 66 -22.22 -2.95 -21.62
CA ASP A 66 -23.60 -2.44 -21.57
C ASP A 66 -23.90 -1.54 -20.36
N GLN A 67 -22.93 -1.27 -19.46
CA GLN A 67 -23.15 -0.43 -18.26
C GLN A 67 -22.44 0.92 -18.29
N LEU A 68 -22.01 1.43 -19.46
CA LEU A 68 -21.53 2.81 -19.54
C LEU A 68 -22.69 3.77 -19.25
N LYS A 69 -22.75 4.29 -18.02
CA LYS A 69 -23.87 5.10 -17.53
C LYS A 69 -23.89 6.49 -18.18
N SER A 70 -22.72 7.10 -18.45
CA SER A 70 -22.66 8.47 -18.97
C SER A 70 -22.53 8.54 -20.50
N VAL A 71 -23.11 9.60 -21.08
CA VAL A 71 -22.99 9.93 -22.52
C VAL A 71 -21.52 10.18 -22.91
N ARG A 72 -20.74 10.76 -21.98
CA ARG A 72 -19.32 11.05 -22.15
C ARG A 72 -18.50 9.78 -22.38
N ASP A 73 -18.70 8.75 -21.56
CA ASP A 73 -17.88 7.53 -21.62
C ASP A 73 -18.13 6.76 -22.91
N ARG A 74 -19.40 6.68 -23.33
CA ARG A 74 -19.78 6.11 -24.63
C ARG A 74 -19.14 6.87 -25.79
N SER A 75 -19.01 8.19 -25.66
CA SER A 75 -18.43 9.05 -26.70
C SER A 75 -16.92 8.86 -26.84
N ILE A 76 -16.19 8.71 -25.73
CA ILE A 76 -14.74 8.43 -25.70
C ILE A 76 -14.45 7.06 -26.35
N VAL A 77 -15.16 6.01 -25.92
CA VAL A 77 -14.98 4.66 -26.48
C VAL A 77 -15.28 4.64 -27.98
N SER A 78 -16.38 5.30 -28.39
CA SER A 78 -16.74 5.37 -29.80
C SER A 78 -15.74 6.18 -30.64
N ALA A 79 -15.15 7.23 -30.09
CA ALA A 79 -14.09 8.01 -30.74
C ALA A 79 -12.84 7.15 -30.95
N TRP A 80 -12.43 6.40 -29.92
CA TRP A 80 -11.29 5.51 -30.01
C TRP A 80 -11.45 4.40 -31.07
N ASP A 81 -12.64 3.79 -31.13
CA ASP A 81 -12.94 2.77 -32.13
C ASP A 81 -12.91 3.35 -33.55
N ARG A 82 -13.48 4.55 -33.77
CA ARG A 82 -13.45 5.24 -35.06
C ARG A 82 -12.03 5.61 -35.50
N ILE A 83 -11.15 5.99 -34.57
CA ILE A 83 -9.74 6.25 -34.87
C ILE A 83 -9.06 4.98 -35.40
N GLY A 84 -9.33 3.83 -34.78
CA GLY A 84 -8.75 2.55 -35.20
C GLY A 84 -9.29 2.01 -36.53
N SER A 85 -10.50 2.43 -36.93
CA SER A 85 -11.15 1.98 -38.17
C SER A 85 -11.13 3.02 -39.29
N ALA A 86 -10.45 4.15 -39.11
CA ALA A 86 -10.45 5.22 -40.10
C ALA A 86 -9.64 4.83 -41.35
N GLU A 87 -10.30 4.83 -42.50
CA GLU A 87 -9.66 4.57 -43.80
C GLU A 87 -9.13 5.86 -44.44
N GLU A 88 -9.61 7.03 -44.04
CA GLU A 88 -9.15 8.30 -44.59
C GLU A 88 -9.14 9.39 -43.50
N TRP A 89 -8.24 10.36 -43.67
CA TRP A 89 -8.23 11.53 -42.82
C TRP A 89 -9.50 12.36 -43.05
N SER A 90 -10.11 12.83 -41.97
CA SER A 90 -11.24 13.75 -42.04
C SER A 90 -11.29 14.65 -40.80
N PRO A 91 -12.01 15.79 -40.87
CA PRO A 91 -12.31 16.60 -39.70
C PRO A 91 -13.00 15.82 -38.56
N TYR A 92 -13.74 14.75 -38.88
CA TYR A 92 -14.34 13.87 -37.87
C TYR A 92 -13.30 13.03 -37.13
N LEU A 93 -12.28 12.53 -37.86
CA LEU A 93 -11.17 11.83 -37.26
C LEU A 93 -10.36 12.77 -36.35
N LEU A 94 -10.09 13.99 -36.81
CA LEU A 94 -9.44 15.01 -35.98
C LEU A 94 -10.26 15.34 -34.73
N ALA A 95 -11.58 15.48 -34.86
CA ALA A 95 -12.46 15.69 -33.71
C ALA A 95 -12.37 14.55 -32.69
N ASP A 96 -12.36 13.30 -33.15
CA ASP A 96 -12.20 12.13 -32.29
C ASP A 96 -10.83 12.12 -31.60
N ILE A 97 -9.75 12.45 -32.31
CA ILE A 97 -8.41 12.60 -31.71
C ILE A 97 -8.41 13.67 -30.63
N ILE A 98 -8.95 14.87 -30.92
CA ILE A 98 -9.04 15.96 -29.94
C ILE A 98 -9.83 15.52 -28.71
N LEU A 99 -10.96 14.80 -28.87
CA LEU A 99 -11.75 14.30 -27.74
C LEU A 99 -10.93 13.37 -26.83
N ILE A 100 -10.17 12.45 -27.41
CA ILE A 100 -9.28 11.57 -26.65
C ILE A 100 -8.21 12.41 -25.92
N LEU A 101 -7.56 13.32 -26.63
CA LEU A 101 -6.49 14.16 -26.06
C LEU A 101 -6.96 15.13 -24.97
N LEU A 102 -8.23 15.54 -24.95
CA LEU A 102 -8.80 16.34 -23.85
C LEU A 102 -8.97 15.52 -22.57
N GLU A 103 -9.17 14.22 -22.71
CA GLU A 103 -9.50 13.30 -21.62
C GLU A 103 -8.27 12.58 -21.05
N THR A 104 -7.18 12.52 -21.82
CA THR A 104 -6.00 11.73 -21.46
C THR A 104 -4.76 12.61 -21.35
N PRO A 105 -4.12 12.71 -20.17
CA PRO A 105 -2.78 13.29 -20.09
C PRO A 105 -1.79 12.40 -20.86
N PHE A 106 -0.82 13.02 -21.53
CA PHE A 106 0.18 12.30 -22.30
C PHE A 106 1.16 11.54 -21.41
N VAL A 107 1.38 10.25 -21.67
CA VAL A 107 2.52 9.50 -21.12
C VAL A 107 3.65 9.51 -22.14
N GLU A 108 4.82 10.03 -21.76
CA GLU A 108 6.01 10.01 -22.60
C GLU A 108 6.42 8.55 -22.84
N SER A 109 6.12 8.02 -24.03
CA SER A 109 6.75 6.79 -24.49
C SER A 109 8.05 7.18 -25.21
N THR A 110 9.18 6.61 -24.77
CA THR A 110 10.53 6.92 -25.28
C THR A 110 10.80 6.40 -26.70
N TYR A 111 9.75 6.10 -27.47
CA TYR A 111 9.87 5.53 -28.80
C TYR A 111 9.57 6.58 -29.87
N LEU A 112 10.64 7.11 -30.47
CA LEU A 112 10.62 8.02 -31.62
C LEU A 112 9.99 7.34 -32.86
N LEU A 113 8.68 7.18 -32.87
CA LEU A 113 7.92 6.76 -34.03
C LEU A 113 7.68 8.00 -34.89
N LYS A 114 8.47 8.18 -35.95
CA LYS A 114 8.12 9.16 -37.00
C LYS A 114 6.72 8.81 -37.53
N LEU A 115 5.87 9.83 -37.71
CA LEU A 115 4.66 9.62 -38.49
C LEU A 115 5.08 9.13 -39.88
N PRO A 116 4.46 8.07 -40.41
CA PRO A 116 4.76 7.63 -41.77
C PRO A 116 4.48 8.76 -42.76
N ASP A 117 5.42 8.97 -43.69
CA ASP A 117 5.31 10.01 -44.74
C ASP A 117 4.23 9.67 -45.79
N PHE A 118 3.76 8.42 -45.83
CA PHE A 118 2.70 7.97 -46.72
C PHE A 118 1.33 8.31 -46.13
N GLY A 119 0.41 8.82 -46.96
CA GLY A 119 -0.93 9.25 -46.55
C GLY A 119 -1.59 8.26 -45.58
N LEU A 120 -2.20 8.79 -44.52
CA LEU A 120 -2.74 8.03 -43.37
C LEU A 120 -3.85 7.02 -43.74
N SER A 121 -4.19 6.85 -45.01
CA SER A 121 -5.39 6.17 -45.47
C SER A 121 -5.42 4.64 -45.27
N THR A 122 -4.48 4.06 -44.54
CA THR A 122 -4.49 2.63 -44.21
C THR A 122 -3.87 2.30 -42.85
N ILE A 123 -3.46 3.31 -42.08
CA ILE A 123 -2.64 3.12 -40.88
C ILE A 123 -3.44 3.50 -39.65
N ASP A 124 -3.64 2.52 -38.76
CA ASP A 124 -4.19 2.75 -37.43
C ASP A 124 -3.30 3.72 -36.64
N ILE A 125 -3.71 4.98 -36.51
CA ILE A 125 -2.89 6.04 -35.91
C ILE A 125 -2.79 5.97 -34.37
N ARG A 126 -3.53 5.09 -33.71
CA ARG A 126 -3.57 4.99 -32.23
C ARG A 126 -2.20 4.82 -31.56
N PRO A 127 -1.23 4.05 -32.10
CA PRO A 127 0.11 3.94 -31.52
C PRO A 127 0.88 5.26 -31.47
N TRP A 128 0.61 6.18 -32.40
CA TRP A 128 1.25 7.49 -32.46
C TRP A 128 0.62 8.50 -31.50
N LEU A 129 -0.60 8.24 -30.99
CA LEU A 129 -1.22 9.07 -29.96
C LEU A 129 -0.55 8.92 -28.57
N CYS A 130 0.48 8.08 -28.45
CA CYS A 130 1.32 7.96 -27.25
C CYS A 130 2.71 8.64 -27.40
N ASP A 131 2.98 9.32 -28.53
CA ASP A 131 4.22 10.05 -28.77
C ASP A 131 3.92 11.55 -29.00
N ARG A 132 4.52 12.42 -28.19
CA ARG A 132 4.28 13.88 -28.24
C ARG A 132 4.74 14.52 -29.54
N SER A 133 5.85 14.05 -30.11
CA SER A 133 6.38 14.57 -31.37
C SER A 133 5.44 14.20 -32.51
N ALA A 134 4.94 12.97 -32.52
CA ALA A 134 3.97 12.47 -33.48
C ALA A 134 2.63 13.21 -33.36
N ILE A 135 2.14 13.45 -32.14
CA ILE A 135 0.91 14.21 -31.91
C ILE A 135 1.07 15.66 -32.35
N ARG A 136 2.17 16.34 -31.96
CA ARG A 136 2.47 17.68 -32.44
C ARG A 136 2.44 17.71 -33.97
N GLU A 137 3.20 16.83 -34.60
CA GLU A 137 3.29 16.75 -36.05
C GLU A 137 1.91 16.55 -36.68
N LEU A 138 1.10 15.64 -36.15
CA LEU A 138 -0.26 15.36 -36.61
C LEU A 138 -1.19 16.57 -36.44
N LEU A 139 -1.22 17.19 -35.26
CA LEU A 139 -2.09 18.33 -34.97
C LEU A 139 -1.71 19.57 -35.79
N VAL A 140 -0.41 19.80 -36.02
CA VAL A 140 0.08 20.89 -36.87
C VAL A 140 -0.19 20.61 -38.34
N ARG A 141 0.10 19.38 -38.81
CA ARG A 141 -0.12 18.94 -40.20
C ARG A 141 -1.58 19.10 -40.62
N TYR A 142 -2.51 18.82 -39.73
CA TYR A 142 -3.95 18.89 -39.99
C TYR A 142 -4.65 20.07 -39.32
N SER A 143 -3.89 21.11 -38.97
CA SER A 143 -4.43 22.32 -38.37
C SER A 143 -5.45 23.03 -39.29
N SER A 144 -5.43 22.81 -40.61
CA SER A 144 -6.45 23.30 -41.57
C SER A 144 -7.87 22.90 -41.19
N ASP A 145 -8.03 21.71 -40.60
CA ASP A 145 -9.32 21.10 -40.30
C ASP A 145 -9.79 21.40 -38.87
N TRP A 146 -9.00 22.17 -38.11
CA TRP A 146 -9.21 22.45 -36.68
C TRP A 146 -10.59 23.03 -36.40
N ASP A 147 -10.97 24.09 -37.11
CA ASP A 147 -12.25 24.78 -36.88
C ASP A 147 -13.46 23.86 -37.13
N GLN A 148 -13.36 23.01 -38.16
CA GLN A 148 -14.40 22.05 -38.49
C GLN A 148 -14.45 20.89 -37.47
N ALA A 149 -13.30 20.43 -36.98
CA ALA A 149 -13.22 19.42 -35.92
C ALA A 149 -13.83 19.92 -34.60
N ILE A 150 -13.53 21.17 -34.21
CA ILE A 150 -14.14 21.80 -33.02
C ILE A 150 -15.66 21.98 -33.20
N GLN A 151 -16.13 22.32 -34.39
CA GLN A 151 -17.56 22.39 -34.69
C GLN A 151 -18.24 21.03 -34.56
N ILE A 152 -17.62 19.95 -35.05
CA ILE A 152 -18.12 18.57 -34.90
C ILE A 152 -18.18 18.18 -33.41
N LEU A 153 -17.19 18.54 -32.61
CA LEU A 153 -17.22 18.30 -31.16
C LEU A 153 -18.37 19.03 -30.48
N ASN A 154 -18.60 20.29 -30.86
CA ASN A 154 -19.71 21.08 -30.33
C ASN A 154 -21.09 20.48 -30.66
N GLN A 155 -21.22 19.81 -31.81
CA GLN A 155 -22.46 19.16 -32.24
C GLN A 155 -22.75 17.82 -31.54
N LYS A 156 -21.73 17.13 -31.00
CA LYS A 156 -21.87 15.80 -30.37
C LYS A 156 -22.55 15.81 -28.98
N GLU A 157 -23.29 16.88 -28.62
CA GLU A 157 -23.94 17.08 -27.31
C GLU A 157 -23.01 16.96 -26.08
N LEU A 158 -21.69 16.97 -26.29
CA LEU A 158 -20.69 17.06 -25.22
C LEU A 158 -20.47 18.51 -24.75
N ALA A 159 -21.22 19.45 -25.32
CA ALA A 159 -21.00 20.89 -25.21
C ALA A 159 -21.17 21.48 -23.82
N GLU A 160 -21.91 20.83 -22.93
CA GLU A 160 -22.00 21.30 -21.54
C GLU A 160 -20.69 21.18 -20.76
N HIS A 161 -19.72 20.40 -21.25
CA HIS A 161 -18.48 20.12 -20.51
C HIS A 161 -17.25 20.83 -21.07
N TYR A 162 -17.21 21.14 -22.38
CA TYR A 162 -16.01 21.69 -23.01
C TYR A 162 -16.22 23.13 -23.47
N ARG A 163 -15.34 24.04 -23.04
CA ARG A 163 -15.31 25.44 -23.51
C ARG A 163 -14.73 25.50 -24.93
N TYR A 164 -15.50 25.11 -25.95
CA TYR A 164 -14.99 24.98 -27.33
C TYR A 164 -14.42 26.27 -27.93
N ASP A 165 -14.95 27.43 -27.55
CA ASP A 165 -14.37 28.73 -27.93
C ASP A 165 -12.92 28.88 -27.47
N PHE A 166 -12.59 28.27 -26.32
CA PHE A 166 -11.23 28.24 -25.79
C PHE A 166 -10.30 27.38 -26.65
N LEU A 167 -10.76 26.22 -27.14
CA LEU A 167 -9.96 25.39 -28.05
C LEU A 167 -9.80 26.03 -29.43
N LYS A 168 -10.81 26.75 -29.89
CA LYS A 168 -10.76 27.50 -31.15
C LYS A 168 -9.67 28.59 -31.13
N ALA A 169 -9.48 29.25 -29.99
CA ALA A 169 -8.44 30.27 -29.80
C ALA A 169 -7.00 29.71 -29.76
N HIS A 170 -6.83 28.39 -29.64
CA HIS A 170 -5.52 27.75 -29.48
C HIS A 170 -5.25 26.72 -30.59
N ARG A 171 -5.55 27.12 -31.84
CA ARG A 171 -5.26 26.31 -33.03
C ARG A 171 -3.75 26.00 -33.13
N PRO A 172 -3.35 24.72 -33.32
CA PRO A 172 -1.95 24.34 -33.53
C PRO A 172 -1.32 25.04 -34.74
N SER A 173 -0.06 25.44 -34.62
CA SER A 173 0.78 25.99 -35.67
C SER A 173 2.20 25.42 -35.59
N GLN A 174 3.03 25.69 -36.60
CA GLN A 174 4.44 25.28 -36.60
C GLN A 174 5.20 25.81 -35.36
N ASP A 175 4.89 27.05 -34.97
CA ASP A 175 5.54 27.71 -33.85
C ASP A 175 4.98 27.28 -32.49
N ARG A 176 3.74 26.78 -32.44
CA ARG A 176 3.06 26.46 -31.18
C ARG A 176 1.97 25.41 -31.34
N CYS A 177 2.08 24.30 -30.62
CA CYS A 177 1.02 23.30 -30.51
C CYS A 177 0.72 23.06 -29.03
N PRO A 178 -0.47 23.43 -28.51
CA PRO A 178 -0.78 23.23 -27.10
C PRO A 178 -0.96 21.75 -26.75
N ASP A 179 -0.60 21.39 -25.52
CA ASP A 179 -1.05 20.15 -24.88
C ASP A 179 -2.55 20.29 -24.58
N LEU A 180 -3.42 19.56 -25.29
CA LEU A 180 -4.87 19.78 -25.20
C LEU A 180 -5.45 19.41 -23.83
N HIS A 181 -4.90 18.40 -23.16
CA HIS A 181 -5.31 18.04 -21.81
C HIS A 181 -4.93 19.15 -20.83
N ALA A 182 -3.68 19.62 -20.87
CA ALA A 182 -3.18 20.65 -19.96
C ALA A 182 -3.82 22.02 -20.24
N LEU A 183 -4.03 22.35 -21.51
CA LEU A 183 -4.76 23.54 -21.93
C LEU A 183 -6.19 23.52 -21.38
N PHE A 184 -6.90 22.41 -21.53
CA PHE A 184 -8.30 22.33 -21.11
C PHE A 184 -8.48 22.27 -19.59
N ARG A 185 -7.69 21.43 -18.90
CA ARG A 185 -7.82 21.21 -17.45
C ARG A 185 -7.18 22.31 -16.61
N PHE A 186 -6.09 22.88 -17.10
CA PHE A 186 -5.26 23.79 -16.31
C PHE A 186 -5.04 25.16 -16.96
N GLY A 187 -5.53 25.37 -18.18
CA GLY A 187 -5.29 26.61 -18.91
C GLY A 187 -3.86 26.74 -19.46
N TYR A 188 -3.07 25.66 -19.47
CA TYR A 188 -1.68 25.69 -19.92
C TYR A 188 -1.57 26.05 -21.40
N LYS A 189 -0.85 27.11 -21.70
CA LYS A 189 -0.76 27.69 -23.05
C LYS A 189 0.53 27.37 -23.79
N GLY A 190 1.53 26.79 -23.13
CA GLY A 190 2.82 26.48 -23.74
C GLY A 190 2.76 25.35 -24.75
N ASP A 191 3.91 25.00 -25.31
CA ASP A 191 4.03 23.97 -26.32
C ASP A 191 3.95 22.56 -25.72
N VAL A 192 3.37 21.60 -26.44
CA VAL A 192 3.27 20.20 -26.02
C VAL A 192 4.64 19.55 -25.84
N LEU A 193 5.68 20.04 -26.52
CA LEU A 193 7.06 19.55 -26.35
C LEU A 193 7.78 20.15 -25.14
N ASP A 194 7.31 21.30 -24.64
CA ASP A 194 7.92 21.97 -23.48
C ASP A 194 7.52 21.28 -22.17
N LEU A 195 6.31 20.72 -22.13
CA LEU A 195 5.84 19.88 -21.03
C LEU A 195 6.47 18.48 -21.11
N LYS A 196 7.47 18.20 -20.28
CA LYS A 196 8.16 16.90 -20.24
C LYS A 196 7.68 16.00 -19.10
N TRP A 197 6.41 15.64 -19.09
CA TRP A 197 5.88 14.76 -18.04
C TRP A 197 6.59 13.40 -18.11
N SER A 198 7.44 13.05 -17.15
CA SER A 198 8.00 11.70 -17.01
C SER A 198 6.90 10.66 -16.71
N GLU A 199 7.18 9.36 -16.89
CA GLU A 199 6.21 8.30 -16.58
C GLU A 199 5.75 8.35 -15.11
N VAL A 200 6.68 8.66 -14.19
CA VAL A 200 6.39 8.89 -12.77
C VAL A 200 5.54 10.16 -12.60
N GLU A 201 5.78 11.19 -13.40
CA GLU A 201 5.05 12.47 -13.39
C GLU A 201 3.63 12.34 -13.91
N VAL A 202 3.36 11.53 -14.91
CA VAL A 202 1.98 11.31 -15.38
C VAL A 202 1.22 10.46 -14.37
N ARG A 203 1.91 9.54 -13.71
CA ARG A 203 1.37 8.77 -12.59
C ARG A 203 1.16 9.61 -11.33
N SER A 204 1.91 10.70 -11.13
CA SER A 204 1.85 11.57 -9.93
C SER A 204 1.14 12.92 -10.15
N ALA A 205 1.01 13.37 -11.40
CA ALA A 205 0.29 14.55 -11.89
C ALA A 205 -1.07 14.18 -12.51
N LEU A 206 -1.60 13.00 -12.20
CA LEU A 206 -3.04 12.72 -12.11
C LEU A 206 -3.50 13.15 -10.69
N PRO A 207 -3.54 14.46 -10.40
CA PRO A 207 -3.52 15.00 -9.05
C PRO A 207 -4.97 15.19 -8.59
N PHE A 208 -5.71 14.09 -8.54
CA PHE A 208 -6.99 14.00 -7.84
C PHE A 208 -6.96 12.97 -6.70
N LEU A 209 -5.89 12.19 -6.55
CA LEU A 209 -5.91 11.05 -5.61
C LEU A 209 -5.22 11.25 -4.26
N TRP A 210 -4.43 12.29 -4.03
CA TRP A 210 -3.67 12.38 -2.78
C TRP A 210 -3.94 13.69 -1.99
N GLY A 211 -5.08 14.37 -2.25
CA GLY A 211 -5.68 15.33 -1.32
C GLY A 211 -5.35 16.82 -1.50
N GLY A 212 -4.65 17.22 -2.56
CA GLY A 212 -4.42 18.65 -2.88
C GLY A 212 -5.63 19.32 -3.53
N SER A 213 -5.88 20.60 -3.24
CA SER A 213 -6.97 21.35 -3.87
C SER A 213 -6.66 21.70 -5.33
N LEU A 214 -7.71 21.80 -6.16
CA LEU A 214 -7.59 22.24 -7.57
C LEU A 214 -6.90 23.61 -7.70
N GLU A 215 -7.05 24.47 -6.69
CA GLU A 215 -6.42 25.79 -6.63
C GLU A 215 -4.89 25.69 -6.47
N ALA A 216 -4.42 24.79 -5.60
CA ALA A 216 -2.99 24.55 -5.38
C ALA A 216 -2.27 24.02 -6.64
N VAL A 217 -2.96 23.20 -7.44
CA VAL A 217 -2.46 22.72 -8.74
C VAL A 217 -2.38 23.86 -9.77
N LYS A 218 -3.40 24.74 -9.84
CA LYS A 218 -3.35 25.94 -10.69
C LYS A 218 -2.20 26.86 -10.30
N ASP A 219 -1.93 27.01 -9.01
CA ASP A 219 -0.83 27.86 -8.53
C ASP A 219 0.55 27.33 -8.93
N VAL A 220 0.77 26.02 -8.84
CA VAL A 220 1.99 25.37 -9.33
C VAL A 220 2.15 25.57 -10.84
N LEU A 221 1.08 25.40 -11.61
CA LEU A 221 1.13 25.55 -13.07
C LEU A 221 1.30 27.00 -13.51
N ALA A 222 0.67 27.96 -12.82
CA ALA A 222 0.89 29.39 -13.07
C ALA A 222 2.35 29.80 -12.80
N LEU A 223 2.96 29.29 -11.73
CA LEU A 223 4.38 29.52 -11.44
C LEU A 223 5.28 28.90 -12.51
N LEU A 224 4.99 27.67 -12.95
CA LEU A 224 5.71 27.02 -14.03
C LEU A 224 5.60 27.80 -15.34
N GLU A 225 4.42 28.35 -15.68
CA GLU A 225 4.25 29.20 -16.86
C GLU A 225 4.99 30.55 -16.77
N GLU A 226 4.97 31.19 -15.60
CA GLU A 226 5.65 32.47 -15.36
C GLU A 226 7.18 32.30 -15.42
N THR A 227 7.68 31.21 -14.82
CA THR A 227 9.10 30.88 -14.78
C THR A 227 9.61 30.36 -16.13
N GLY A 228 8.83 29.50 -16.80
CA GLY A 228 9.20 28.88 -18.07
C GLY A 228 9.27 29.84 -19.26
N LYS A 229 8.57 30.98 -19.21
CA LYS A 229 8.68 32.03 -20.25
C LYS A 229 9.99 32.81 -20.20
N SER A 230 10.68 32.82 -19.05
CA SER A 230 11.85 33.68 -18.83
C SER A 230 13.15 32.90 -18.67
N ASP A 231 13.11 31.64 -18.24
CA ASP A 231 14.33 30.85 -18.00
C ASP A 231 14.08 29.31 -17.99
N PRO A 232 14.56 28.58 -19.02
CA PRO A 232 14.37 27.12 -19.14
C PRO A 232 15.01 26.30 -18.01
N GLU A 233 16.11 26.76 -17.41
CA GLU A 233 16.77 26.01 -16.33
C GLU A 233 15.94 26.05 -15.04
N LYS A 234 15.31 27.20 -14.79
CA LYS A 234 14.41 27.39 -13.65
C LYS A 234 13.18 26.50 -13.75
N PHE A 235 12.61 26.42 -14.95
CA PHE A 235 11.49 25.53 -15.26
C PHE A 235 11.84 24.06 -14.99
N ALA A 236 12.98 23.59 -15.52
CA ALA A 236 13.43 22.22 -15.35
C ALA A 236 13.71 21.85 -13.87
N PHE A 237 14.13 22.81 -13.04
CA PHE A 237 14.29 22.61 -11.61
C PHE A 237 12.94 22.50 -10.87
N LEU A 238 12.02 23.45 -11.07
CA LEU A 238 10.70 23.42 -10.43
C LEU A 238 9.92 22.18 -10.83
N GLN A 239 10.00 21.79 -12.11
CA GLN A 239 9.44 20.54 -12.58
C GLN A 239 10.03 19.38 -11.78
N ARG A 240 11.35 19.18 -11.76
CA ARG A 240 11.99 18.10 -10.98
C ARG A 240 11.57 18.09 -9.51
N PHE A 241 11.45 19.27 -8.87
CA PHE A 241 11.02 19.39 -7.48
C PHE A 241 9.58 18.89 -7.25
N VAL A 242 8.63 19.32 -8.09
CA VAL A 242 7.22 18.86 -8.03
C VAL A 242 7.13 17.35 -8.19
N CYS A 243 8.02 16.79 -9.00
CA CYS A 243 7.97 15.41 -9.44
C CYS A 243 8.66 14.46 -8.47
N SER A 244 9.70 14.92 -7.76
CA SER A 244 10.37 14.15 -6.70
C SER A 244 9.70 14.26 -5.33
N THR A 245 8.83 15.25 -5.14
CA THR A 245 8.14 15.51 -3.87
C THR A 245 6.69 15.05 -4.01
N ASN A 246 6.12 14.37 -3.00
CA ASN A 246 4.70 14.00 -3.01
C ASN A 246 3.83 15.22 -3.38
N SER A 247 3.07 15.13 -4.48
CA SER A 247 2.56 16.28 -5.24
C SER A 247 1.65 17.22 -4.45
N ASN A 248 0.89 16.70 -3.47
CA ASN A 248 0.01 17.52 -2.62
C ASN A 248 0.80 18.34 -1.60
N LYS A 249 2.01 17.89 -1.27
CA LYS A 249 2.93 18.61 -0.38
C LYS A 249 3.84 19.54 -1.17
N ALA A 250 4.16 19.19 -2.41
CA ALA A 250 4.93 20.04 -3.31
C ALA A 250 4.25 21.40 -3.51
N ALA A 251 2.92 21.42 -3.66
CA ALA A 251 2.16 22.65 -3.81
C ALA A 251 2.27 23.58 -2.58
N ASP A 252 2.21 23.02 -1.36
CA ASP A 252 2.39 23.80 -0.13
C ASP A 252 3.80 24.39 -0.02
N TRP A 253 4.83 23.59 -0.34
CA TRP A 253 6.22 24.05 -0.34
C TRP A 253 6.48 25.11 -1.42
N ILE A 254 5.87 24.97 -2.59
CA ILE A 254 5.97 25.94 -3.69
C ILE A 254 5.23 27.23 -3.34
N SER A 255 4.03 27.13 -2.77
CA SER A 255 3.28 28.30 -2.30
C SER A 255 4.07 29.08 -1.25
N LEU A 256 4.78 28.38 -0.35
CA LEU A 256 5.70 29.01 0.59
C LEU A 256 6.90 29.65 -0.10
N ALA A 257 7.48 28.98 -1.11
CA ALA A 257 8.61 29.47 -1.88
C ALA A 257 8.26 30.70 -2.75
N ARG A 258 7.01 30.88 -3.19
CA ARG A 258 6.57 32.07 -3.95
C ARG A 258 6.70 33.37 -3.17
N ASN A 259 6.77 33.31 -1.84
CA ASN A 259 6.97 34.49 -1.00
C ASN A 259 8.45 34.92 -0.91
N LEU A 260 9.37 34.19 -1.54
CA LEU A 260 10.79 34.56 -1.58
C LEU A 260 11.03 35.56 -2.72
N SER A 261 11.94 36.52 -2.51
CA SER A 261 12.04 37.72 -3.36
C SER A 261 12.82 37.51 -4.66
N ASN A 262 13.56 36.40 -4.78
CA ASN A 262 14.26 36.04 -6.02
C ASN A 262 14.44 34.53 -6.19
N TRP A 263 14.82 34.14 -7.40
CA TRP A 263 14.93 32.74 -7.79
C TRP A 263 16.02 31.94 -7.05
N GLU A 264 17.18 32.53 -6.75
CA GLU A 264 18.25 31.80 -6.04
C GLU A 264 17.77 31.31 -4.67
N GLN A 265 16.92 32.12 -4.00
CA GLN A 265 16.29 31.75 -2.74
C GLN A 265 15.26 30.63 -2.91
N ILE A 266 14.43 30.69 -3.96
CA ILE A 266 13.47 29.63 -4.32
C ILE A 266 14.21 28.32 -4.59
N HIS A 267 15.25 28.36 -5.42
CA HIS A 267 16.04 27.19 -5.78
C HIS A 267 16.73 26.57 -4.57
N HIS A 268 17.37 27.37 -3.72
CA HIS A 268 18.05 26.88 -2.53
C HIS A 268 17.05 26.29 -1.51
N PHE A 269 15.92 26.95 -1.30
CA PHE A 269 14.88 26.49 -0.38
C PHE A 269 14.26 25.17 -0.83
N LEU A 270 13.79 25.10 -2.08
CA LEU A 270 13.19 23.88 -2.63
C LEU A 270 14.21 22.74 -2.76
N GLY A 271 15.47 23.04 -3.10
CA GLY A 271 16.55 22.04 -3.13
C GLY A 271 16.86 21.48 -1.73
N TRP A 272 16.82 22.33 -0.70
CA TRP A 272 16.94 21.88 0.69
C TRP A 272 15.76 20.99 1.11
N VAL A 273 14.53 21.38 0.78
CA VAL A 273 13.32 20.57 1.05
C VAL A 273 13.45 19.22 0.35
N GLN A 274 13.83 19.20 -0.92
CA GLN A 274 14.00 17.97 -1.73
C GLN A 274 14.97 16.99 -1.06
N ASN A 275 16.11 17.48 -0.55
CA ASN A 275 17.12 16.67 0.15
C ASN A 275 16.67 16.18 1.55
N LYS A 276 15.60 16.75 2.10
CA LYS A 276 15.07 16.46 3.45
C LYS A 276 13.67 15.83 3.45
N THR A 277 13.13 15.51 2.27
CA THR A 277 11.76 14.96 2.10
C THR A 277 11.49 13.67 2.87
N PHE A 278 12.50 12.82 3.12
CA PHE A 278 12.34 11.64 3.97
C PHE A 278 12.09 11.98 5.46
N GLU A 279 12.55 13.16 5.93
CA GLU A 279 12.39 13.63 7.31
C GLU A 279 11.23 14.64 7.47
N LEU A 280 10.88 15.37 6.40
CA LEU A 280 9.89 16.47 6.43
C LEU A 280 8.67 16.14 5.56
N THR A 281 7.63 15.62 6.21
CA THR A 281 6.40 15.20 5.54
C THR A 281 5.36 16.33 5.41
N ASN A 282 5.51 17.49 6.06
CA ASN A 282 4.60 18.64 5.94
C ASN A 282 5.34 19.93 6.41
N PRO A 283 5.13 21.11 5.80
CA PRO A 283 5.63 22.39 6.34
C PRO A 283 5.27 22.62 7.82
N ARG A 284 4.13 22.10 8.27
CA ARG A 284 3.65 22.17 9.66
C ARG A 284 4.43 21.26 10.63
N HIS A 285 5.25 20.34 10.12
CA HIS A 285 6.08 19.43 10.92
C HIS A 285 7.55 19.88 11.03
N LEU A 286 7.87 21.14 10.69
CA LEU A 286 9.19 21.71 10.96
C LEU A 286 9.57 21.41 12.42
N PRO A 287 10.61 20.60 12.68
CA PRO A 287 10.86 20.08 14.02
C PRO A 287 11.06 21.23 15.00
N CYS A 288 10.49 21.13 16.22
CA CYS A 288 10.75 22.10 17.28
C CYS A 288 12.26 22.29 17.53
N LYS A 289 13.08 21.27 17.22
CA LYS A 289 14.55 21.34 17.24
C LYS A 289 15.12 22.33 16.22
N LEU A 290 14.54 22.44 15.03
CA LEU A 290 14.95 23.40 13.99
C LEU A 290 14.53 24.82 14.36
N ILE A 291 13.28 24.99 14.85
CA ILE A 291 12.78 26.26 15.41
C ILE A 291 13.65 26.71 16.59
N ARG A 292 14.03 25.77 17.46
CA ARG A 292 14.94 26.00 18.58
C ARG A 292 16.36 26.34 18.10
N SER A 293 16.89 25.65 17.10
CA SER A 293 18.22 25.92 16.55
C SER A 293 18.30 27.31 15.89
N LEU A 294 17.22 27.74 15.24
CA LEU A 294 17.06 29.11 14.72
C LEU A 294 16.99 30.14 15.85
N GLY A 295 16.21 29.88 16.91
CA GLY A 295 16.16 30.74 18.11
C GLY A 295 17.50 30.84 18.84
N GLU A 296 18.21 29.73 19.01
CA GLU A 296 19.54 29.67 19.66
C GLU A 296 20.62 30.38 18.84
N ARG A 297 20.49 30.43 17.50
CA ARG A 297 21.38 31.23 16.64
C ARG A 297 21.08 32.73 16.76
N ALA A 298 19.80 33.11 16.86
CA ALA A 298 19.41 34.51 17.05
C ALA A 298 19.93 35.07 18.38
N ILE A 299 19.83 34.28 19.45
CA ILE A 299 20.37 34.64 20.79
C ILE A 299 21.90 34.74 20.75
N ARG A 300 22.60 33.80 20.08
CA ARG A 300 24.06 33.83 19.94
C ARG A 300 24.59 35.05 19.19
N ASN A 301 23.77 35.67 18.35
CA ASN A 301 24.11 36.88 17.60
C ASN A 301 23.63 38.18 18.30
N GLY A 302 23.41 38.14 19.62
CA GLY A 302 23.17 39.34 20.44
C GLY A 302 21.74 39.88 20.38
N ARG A 303 20.77 39.12 19.87
CA ARG A 303 19.35 39.52 19.89
C ARG A 303 18.63 38.81 21.04
N ASN A 304 18.66 39.43 22.21
CA ASN A 304 18.12 38.87 23.46
C ASN A 304 16.59 38.96 23.60
N ASP A 305 15.91 39.60 22.64
CA ASP A 305 14.50 40.00 22.81
C ASP A 305 13.52 39.08 22.08
N LEU A 306 14.01 38.04 21.38
CA LEU A 306 13.18 37.09 20.65
C LEU A 306 12.85 35.87 21.53
N HIS A 307 11.68 35.86 22.16
CA HIS A 307 11.22 34.72 22.94
C HIS A 307 10.64 33.63 22.03
N LEU A 308 10.96 32.36 22.32
CA LEU A 308 10.52 31.16 21.58
C LEU A 308 9.00 31.06 21.38
N SER A 309 8.21 31.66 22.29
CA SER A 309 6.75 31.76 22.17
C SER A 309 6.31 32.69 21.04
N GLN A 310 7.06 33.76 20.76
CA GLN A 310 6.73 34.73 19.71
C GLN A 310 6.99 34.16 18.31
N VAL A 311 8.02 33.32 18.14
CA VAL A 311 8.27 32.59 16.88
C VAL A 311 7.13 31.60 16.57
N HIS A 312 6.53 31.03 17.61
CA HIS A 312 5.42 30.10 17.49
C HIS A 312 4.08 30.82 17.21
N ASP A 313 3.91 32.05 17.70
CA ASP A 313 2.76 32.90 17.40
C ASP A 313 2.85 33.54 15.99
N ILE A 314 4.06 33.85 15.52
CA ILE A 314 4.35 34.34 14.15
C ILE A 314 3.98 33.32 13.07
N LEU A 315 4.12 32.01 13.35
CA LEU A 315 3.73 30.94 12.43
C LEU A 315 2.22 30.61 12.44
N LYS A 316 1.48 31.13 13.43
CA LYS A 316 0.10 30.75 13.73
C LYS A 316 -0.96 31.71 13.19
N TYR A 317 -0.59 32.96 12.85
CA TYR A 317 -1.54 33.99 12.42
C TYR A 317 -1.05 34.76 11.17
N GLU A 318 -1.03 34.06 10.02
CA GLU A 318 -0.91 34.60 8.64
C GLU A 318 -0.36 36.04 8.56
N LEU A 319 0.96 36.19 8.37
CA LEU A 319 1.52 37.52 8.12
C LEU A 319 1.29 37.96 6.67
N GLU A 320 0.87 39.22 6.55
CA GLU A 320 0.97 40.04 5.35
C GLU A 320 2.43 40.19 4.84
N PRO A 321 2.62 40.51 3.54
CA PRO A 321 3.86 40.25 2.79
C PRO A 321 5.13 41.05 3.15
N GLU A 322 5.13 41.91 4.19
CA GLU A 322 6.22 42.86 4.43
C GLU A 322 7.14 42.52 5.62
N LEU A 323 7.06 41.33 6.23
CA LEU A 323 7.78 41.05 7.50
C LEU A 323 8.63 39.79 7.59
N LEU A 324 8.78 38.99 6.52
CA LEU A 324 9.59 37.76 6.60
C LEU A 324 10.91 37.80 5.80
N PHE A 325 11.10 38.77 4.91
CA PHE A 325 12.36 38.91 4.13
C PHE A 325 13.26 40.08 4.55
N ASP A 326 12.74 41.08 5.26
CA ASP A 326 13.53 42.22 5.75
C ASP A 326 14.31 41.92 7.05
N ALA A 327 13.87 40.98 7.88
CA ALA A 327 14.44 40.77 9.21
C ALA A 327 15.85 40.13 9.21
N LEU A 328 16.24 39.44 8.13
CA LEU A 328 17.50 38.70 8.05
C LEU A 328 18.43 39.09 6.89
N ALA A 329 17.95 39.86 5.89
CA ALA A 329 18.79 40.33 4.76
C ALA A 329 18.97 41.86 4.67
N LEU A 330 18.10 42.69 5.28
CA LEU A 330 18.19 44.15 5.19
C LEU A 330 19.12 44.79 6.25
N ALA A 331 19.52 44.05 7.28
CA ALA A 331 20.45 44.52 8.32
C ALA A 331 21.85 44.87 7.77
N ASP A 332 22.22 44.37 6.58
CA ASP A 332 23.52 44.63 5.98
C ASP A 332 23.50 45.55 4.74
N ALA A 333 22.34 45.94 4.17
CA ALA A 333 22.33 46.54 2.82
C ALA A 333 21.65 47.92 2.61
N VAL A 334 20.82 48.45 3.51
CA VAL A 334 20.17 49.76 3.27
C VAL A 334 20.41 50.74 4.41
N LYS A 335 21.60 51.33 4.38
CA LYS A 335 21.99 52.51 5.16
C LYS A 335 21.86 53.81 4.35
N LEU A 336 21.20 53.79 3.19
CA LEU A 336 21.15 54.92 2.27
C LEU A 336 19.76 55.14 1.67
N SER A 337 19.25 56.34 1.92
CA SER A 337 18.09 57.05 1.31
C SER A 337 16.72 56.92 2.01
N CYS A 338 16.28 58.07 2.53
CA CYS A 338 14.95 58.36 3.05
C CYS A 338 14.05 58.91 1.94
N ALA A 339 12.75 58.56 1.91
CA ALA A 339 11.66 59.45 1.45
C ALA A 339 10.27 58.87 1.78
N GLU A 340 9.37 59.72 2.31
CA GLU A 340 7.95 59.49 2.60
C GLU A 340 7.07 59.56 1.34
N VAL A 341 5.99 58.75 1.22
CA VAL A 341 4.78 59.10 0.43
C VAL A 341 3.49 58.47 1.00
N HIS A 342 2.42 59.27 1.10
CA HIS A 342 1.04 58.93 1.50
C HIS A 342 0.18 58.31 0.37
N PHE A 343 -0.85 57.50 0.73
CA PHE A 343 -1.92 57.08 -0.19
C PHE A 343 -3.35 57.45 0.28
N SER A 344 -4.17 57.87 -0.69
CA SER A 344 -5.49 58.47 -0.53
C SER A 344 -6.66 57.48 -0.61
N LYS A 345 -7.74 57.79 0.12
CA LYS A 345 -9.05 57.10 0.09
C LYS A 345 -9.88 57.50 -1.12
N LYS A 346 -10.41 56.52 -1.88
CA LYS A 346 -11.80 56.52 -2.43
C LYS A 346 -12.10 55.29 -3.30
N ALA A 347 -13.07 54.48 -2.87
CA ALA A 347 -14.27 54.07 -3.64
C ALA A 347 -15.04 53.00 -2.84
N THR A 348 -16.29 53.28 -2.47
CA THR A 348 -17.25 52.27 -1.99
C THR A 348 -18.53 52.40 -2.79
N SER A 349 -18.98 51.31 -3.40
CA SER A 349 -20.35 51.13 -3.90
C SER A 349 -20.99 49.97 -3.12
N ARG A 350 -22.17 50.20 -2.55
CA ARG A 350 -22.96 49.19 -1.82
C ARG A 350 -23.89 48.43 -2.80
N PRO A 351 -24.07 47.10 -2.67
CA PRO A 351 -25.08 46.37 -3.44
C PRO A 351 -26.48 46.43 -2.78
N ARG A 352 -27.52 46.30 -3.61
CA ARG A 352 -28.95 46.38 -3.26
C ARG A 352 -29.45 45.17 -2.46
N LEU A 353 -30.40 45.42 -1.55
CA LEU A 353 -30.86 44.53 -0.47
C LEU A 353 -32.13 43.70 -0.80
N ASP A 354 -32.69 43.83 -2.00
CA ASP A 354 -34.02 43.26 -2.31
C ASP A 354 -33.99 41.74 -2.55
N SER A 355 -32.81 41.15 -2.82
CA SER A 355 -32.63 39.71 -3.02
C SER A 355 -32.59 38.87 -1.73
N TYR A 356 -32.78 39.49 -0.55
CA TYR A 356 -32.66 38.83 0.75
C TYR A 356 -34.00 38.39 1.38
N LEU A 357 -35.16 38.77 0.80
CA LEU A 357 -36.48 38.48 1.39
C LEU A 357 -37.10 37.14 0.95
N GLU A 358 -36.58 36.48 -0.09
CA GLU A 358 -37.13 35.20 -0.61
C GLU A 358 -36.56 33.94 0.08
N LEU A 359 -35.50 34.09 0.88
CA LEU A 359 -34.72 32.98 1.43
C LEU A 359 -35.40 32.15 2.55
N PRO A 360 -36.14 32.75 3.51
CA PRO A 360 -36.80 31.98 4.57
C PRO A 360 -37.86 31.01 4.03
N ALA A 361 -38.59 31.41 2.97
CA ALA A 361 -39.65 30.60 2.37
C ALA A 361 -39.12 29.33 1.67
N ALA A 362 -37.89 29.37 1.13
CA ALA A 362 -37.24 28.23 0.49
C ALA A 362 -36.72 27.18 1.49
N LEU A 363 -36.41 27.60 2.73
CA LEU A 363 -35.87 26.71 3.78
C LEU A 363 -36.95 26.06 4.66
N ASP A 364 -38.22 26.42 4.47
CA ASP A 364 -39.36 25.88 5.24
C ASP A 364 -40.21 24.88 4.43
N GLN A 365 -39.87 24.65 3.14
CA GLN A 365 -40.49 23.60 2.34
C GLN A 365 -39.89 22.23 2.75
N LYS A 366 -40.75 21.30 3.19
CA LYS A 366 -40.35 19.90 3.42
C LYS A 366 -39.86 19.29 2.09
N PRO A 367 -38.64 18.75 2.01
CA PRO A 367 -38.19 18.06 0.82
C PRO A 367 -38.99 16.76 0.63
N ASP A 368 -39.44 16.49 -0.60
CA ASP A 368 -39.96 15.17 -0.98
C ASP A 368 -38.84 14.11 -0.81
N GLU A 369 -39.24 12.88 -0.48
CA GLU A 369 -38.36 11.75 -0.07
C GLU A 369 -37.29 11.32 -1.08
N ASP A 370 -37.20 11.99 -2.23
CA ASP A 370 -36.29 11.63 -3.33
C ASP A 370 -34.86 12.21 -3.13
N THR A 371 -33.84 11.39 -3.40
CA THR A 371 -32.41 11.64 -3.12
C THR A 371 -31.84 12.95 -3.71
N ASN A 372 -32.46 13.49 -4.76
CA ASN A 372 -32.05 14.76 -5.38
C ASN A 372 -32.50 16.01 -4.60
N SER A 373 -33.55 15.92 -3.77
CA SER A 373 -34.06 17.07 -3.00
C SER A 373 -33.07 17.51 -1.92
N TRP A 374 -32.42 16.55 -1.25
CA TRP A 374 -31.42 16.80 -0.22
C TRP A 374 -30.14 17.44 -0.76
N ASN A 375 -29.75 17.11 -1.98
CA ASN A 375 -28.63 17.74 -2.68
C ASN A 375 -28.89 19.23 -2.97
N SER A 376 -30.15 19.56 -3.29
CA SER A 376 -30.60 20.94 -3.46
C SER A 376 -30.62 21.71 -2.13
N VAL A 377 -31.09 21.09 -1.05
CA VAL A 377 -31.09 21.67 0.30
C VAL A 377 -29.65 21.92 0.77
N ALA A 378 -28.75 20.95 0.64
CA ALA A 378 -27.33 21.08 0.99
C ALA A 378 -26.65 22.23 0.23
N LYS A 379 -26.83 22.31 -1.10
CA LYS A 379 -26.29 23.41 -1.92
C LYS A 379 -26.90 24.75 -1.53
N THR A 380 -28.18 24.78 -1.16
CA THR A 380 -28.87 25.99 -0.71
C THR A 380 -28.37 26.44 0.65
N VAL A 381 -28.15 25.53 1.59
CA VAL A 381 -27.54 25.79 2.91
C VAL A 381 -26.11 26.31 2.75
N MET A 382 -25.30 25.69 1.91
CA MET A 382 -23.94 26.14 1.61
C MET A 382 -23.89 27.54 1.00
N ARG A 383 -24.69 27.80 -0.04
CA ARG A 383 -24.80 29.16 -0.63
C ARG A 383 -25.33 30.19 0.37
N THR A 384 -26.24 29.78 1.25
CA THR A 384 -26.79 30.66 2.29
C THR A 384 -25.76 30.96 3.36
N TRP A 385 -24.96 29.98 3.77
CA TRP A 385 -23.86 30.16 4.72
C TRP A 385 -22.76 31.05 4.13
N GLU A 386 -22.35 30.82 2.88
CA GLU A 386 -21.39 31.66 2.17
C GLU A 386 -21.83 33.13 2.11
N ARG A 387 -23.13 33.37 1.86
CA ARG A 387 -23.71 34.72 1.91
C ARG A 387 -23.81 35.26 3.35
N SER A 388 -24.06 34.40 4.34
CA SER A 388 -24.14 34.75 5.77
C SER A 388 -22.82 35.21 6.39
N LEU A 389 -21.68 34.78 5.84
CA LEU A 389 -20.35 35.18 6.34
C LEU A 389 -20.13 36.70 6.24
N SER A 390 -20.87 37.38 5.35
CA SER A 390 -20.90 38.84 5.23
C SER A 390 -21.97 39.53 6.11
N SER A 391 -22.86 38.78 6.77
CA SER A 391 -23.98 39.30 7.57
C SER A 391 -24.10 38.63 8.94
N LYS A 392 -23.75 39.36 10.00
CA LYS A 392 -23.86 38.91 11.40
C LYS A 392 -25.28 38.45 11.81
N VAL A 393 -26.32 38.97 11.16
CA VAL A 393 -27.72 38.63 11.44
C VAL A 393 -28.05 37.24 10.88
N LEU A 394 -27.62 36.96 9.65
CA LEU A 394 -27.89 35.68 8.98
C LEU A 394 -27.13 34.53 9.68
N ARG A 395 -25.89 34.78 10.13
CA ARG A 395 -25.09 33.82 10.92
C ARG A 395 -25.81 33.37 12.20
N ARG A 396 -26.33 34.32 12.98
CA ARG A 396 -27.09 34.02 14.21
C ARG A 396 -28.40 33.27 13.95
N HIS A 397 -29.00 33.44 12.78
CA HIS A 397 -30.22 32.74 12.41
C HIS A 397 -29.94 31.28 12.06
N ILE A 398 -28.86 31.01 11.32
CA ILE A 398 -28.41 29.65 10.99
C ILE A 398 -27.99 28.87 12.25
N GLU A 399 -27.31 29.53 13.18
CA GLU A 399 -26.91 28.93 14.47
C GLU A 399 -28.09 28.58 15.39
N LYS A 400 -29.28 29.14 15.13
CA LYS A 400 -30.49 28.95 15.96
C LYS A 400 -31.58 28.12 15.28
N LYS A 401 -31.48 27.81 13.98
CA LYS A 401 -32.52 27.07 13.26
C LYS A 401 -32.54 25.59 13.69
N GLU A 402 -33.72 25.06 13.96
CA GLU A 402 -33.93 23.62 14.20
C GLU A 402 -34.00 22.89 12.86
N TRP A 403 -33.09 21.94 12.65
CA TRP A 403 -33.00 21.14 11.44
C TRP A 403 -33.68 19.77 11.63
N PRO A 404 -34.34 19.22 10.59
CA PRO A 404 -35.04 17.93 10.66
C PRO A 404 -34.08 16.74 10.91
N ASP A 405 -34.64 15.63 11.41
CA ASP A 405 -33.88 14.39 11.70
C ASP A 405 -33.21 13.81 10.44
N LEU A 406 -32.00 13.28 10.63
CA LEU A 406 -31.10 12.86 9.54
C LEU A 406 -31.38 11.42 9.10
N ASN A 407 -31.56 11.20 7.80
CA ASN A 407 -31.54 9.84 7.25
C ASN A 407 -30.08 9.37 7.00
N PRO A 408 -29.83 8.04 6.91
CA PRO A 408 -28.47 7.49 6.76
C PRO A 408 -27.73 8.00 5.52
N THR A 409 -28.41 8.16 4.40
CA THR A 409 -27.82 8.61 3.12
C THR A 409 -27.44 10.10 3.15
N GLY A 410 -28.13 10.89 3.98
CA GLY A 410 -27.81 12.29 4.23
C GLY A 410 -26.57 12.49 5.11
N LEU A 411 -26.21 11.50 5.94
CA LEU A 411 -25.10 11.61 6.90
C LEU A 411 -23.77 11.92 6.21
N GLN A 412 -23.41 11.19 5.14
CA GLN A 412 -22.14 11.40 4.43
C GLN A 412 -22.02 12.83 3.87
N MET A 413 -23.11 13.34 3.31
CA MET A 413 -23.15 14.69 2.74
C MET A 413 -23.15 15.78 3.82
N TRP A 414 -23.85 15.54 4.93
CA TRP A 414 -23.81 16.43 6.10
C TRP A 414 -22.45 16.43 6.79
N PHE A 415 -21.73 15.30 6.82
CA PHE A 415 -20.35 15.24 7.31
C PHE A 415 -19.41 16.11 6.46
N HIS A 416 -19.53 16.06 5.13
CA HIS A 416 -18.79 16.97 4.24
C HIS A 416 -19.13 18.44 4.53
N ILE A 417 -20.41 18.78 4.73
CA ILE A 417 -20.84 20.14 5.09
C ILE A 417 -20.28 20.55 6.45
N LEU A 418 -20.24 19.67 7.45
CA LEU A 418 -19.71 19.97 8.78
C LEU A 418 -18.19 20.21 8.77
N ILE A 419 -17.44 19.45 7.97
CA ILE A 419 -16.00 19.66 7.75
C ILE A 419 -15.76 21.06 7.12
N GLU A 420 -16.59 21.43 6.15
CA GLU A 420 -16.53 22.71 5.45
C GLU A 420 -16.98 23.90 6.34
N LEU A 421 -17.98 23.71 7.20
CA LEU A 421 -18.48 24.72 8.13
C LEU A 421 -17.53 24.94 9.32
N LYS A 422 -16.87 23.88 9.81
CA LYS A 422 -15.90 23.95 10.93
C LYS A 422 -14.61 24.63 10.51
N SER A 423 -14.11 24.39 9.29
CA SER A 423 -12.96 25.12 8.74
C SER A 423 -13.21 26.64 8.64
N ARG A 424 -14.46 27.10 8.79
CA ARG A 424 -14.89 28.50 8.69
C ARG A 424 -15.60 29.05 9.96
N SER A 425 -15.28 28.49 11.13
CA SER A 425 -15.57 29.05 12.47
C SER A 425 -17.03 28.97 12.96
N LEU A 426 -17.57 27.76 13.12
CA LEU A 426 -18.74 27.50 13.97
C LEU A 426 -18.40 27.70 15.46
N SER A 427 -19.40 28.09 16.27
CA SER A 427 -19.23 28.14 17.73
C SER A 427 -19.23 26.73 18.36
N GLU A 428 -18.40 26.52 19.37
CA GLU A 428 -18.23 25.24 20.09
C GLU A 428 -19.56 24.63 20.59
N PRO A 429 -20.55 25.40 21.13
CA PRO A 429 -21.84 24.85 21.54
C PRO A 429 -22.76 24.45 20.37
N ALA A 430 -22.56 25.01 19.18
CA ALA A 430 -23.29 24.61 17.99
C ALA A 430 -22.72 23.30 17.41
N LEU A 431 -21.39 23.13 17.48
CA LEU A 431 -20.71 21.91 17.07
C LEU A 431 -21.05 20.73 18.01
N GLN A 432 -21.06 20.96 19.33
CA GLN A 432 -21.37 19.90 20.30
C GLN A 432 -22.79 19.34 20.13
N ARG A 433 -23.79 20.21 19.96
CA ARG A 433 -25.19 19.80 19.72
C ARG A 433 -25.35 18.98 18.42
N TRP A 434 -24.46 19.17 17.46
CA TRP A 434 -24.42 18.40 16.22
C TRP A 434 -23.78 17.03 16.42
N ILE A 435 -22.68 16.95 17.18
CA ILE A 435 -22.03 15.69 17.56
C ILE A 435 -23.00 14.80 18.35
N ASP A 436 -23.72 15.36 19.32
CA ASP A 436 -24.67 14.60 20.14
C ASP A 436 -25.83 13.99 19.30
N ARG A 437 -26.26 14.68 18.23
CA ARG A 437 -27.27 14.16 17.29
C ARG A 437 -26.73 13.08 16.36
N LEU A 438 -25.48 13.24 15.93
CA LEU A 438 -24.77 12.23 15.14
C LEU A 438 -24.63 10.93 15.93
N GLU A 439 -24.17 11.02 17.19
CA GLU A 439 -24.04 9.88 18.09
C GLU A 439 -25.37 9.13 18.24
N LYS A 440 -26.47 9.86 18.47
CA LYS A 440 -27.82 9.29 18.52
C LYS A 440 -28.20 8.57 17.21
N THR A 441 -27.93 9.19 16.06
CA THR A 441 -28.27 8.63 14.74
C THR A 441 -27.46 7.37 14.42
N VAL A 442 -26.18 7.32 14.81
CA VAL A 442 -25.31 6.14 14.62
C VAL A 442 -25.79 4.97 15.48
N ILE A 443 -26.20 5.24 16.72
CA ILE A 443 -26.76 4.23 17.63
C ILE A 443 -28.05 3.63 17.08
N GLU A 444 -28.86 4.44 16.38
CA GLU A 444 -30.18 4.06 15.87
C GLU A 444 -30.15 3.41 14.46
N THR A 445 -29.04 3.50 13.70
CA THR A 445 -28.94 3.00 12.32
C THR A 445 -28.74 1.46 12.21
N THR A 446 -29.35 0.86 11.17
CA THR A 446 -29.34 -0.59 10.85
C THR A 446 -27.97 -1.15 10.42
N PRO A 447 -27.68 -2.46 10.63
CA PRO A 447 -26.38 -3.07 10.34
C PRO A 447 -25.89 -2.95 8.88
N SER A 448 -26.80 -2.94 7.89
CA SER A 448 -26.45 -2.80 6.47
C SER A 448 -25.79 -1.46 6.11
N ASP A 449 -26.03 -0.42 6.91
CA ASP A 449 -25.53 0.94 6.64
C ASP A 449 -24.29 1.27 7.50
N ARG A 450 -23.78 0.31 8.31
CA ARG A 450 -22.65 0.50 9.23
C ARG A 450 -21.27 0.44 8.57
N SER A 451 -21.13 -0.26 7.44
CA SER A 451 -19.87 -0.25 6.65
C SER A 451 -19.54 1.16 6.15
N MET A 452 -20.55 1.87 5.62
CA MET A 452 -20.44 3.28 5.23
C MET A 452 -20.12 4.20 6.42
N LEU A 453 -20.62 3.85 7.61
CA LEU A 453 -20.40 4.59 8.84
C LEU A 453 -19.00 4.37 9.44
N LEU A 454 -18.44 3.16 9.29
CA LEU A 454 -17.07 2.84 9.66
C LEU A 454 -16.06 3.53 8.74
N GLU A 455 -16.30 3.56 7.42
CA GLU A 455 -15.51 4.40 6.49
C GLU A 455 -15.56 5.88 6.89
N CYS A 456 -16.73 6.38 7.28
CA CYS A 456 -16.87 7.76 7.76
C CYS A 456 -16.13 8.00 9.09
N ILE A 457 -16.04 6.99 9.97
CA ILE A 457 -15.31 7.05 11.24
C ILE A 457 -13.80 6.98 11.00
N GLU A 458 -13.32 6.14 10.09
CA GLU A 458 -11.92 6.09 9.65
C GLU A 458 -11.48 7.46 9.12
N TYR A 459 -12.29 8.07 8.24
CA TYR A 459 -12.06 9.42 7.74
C TYR A 459 -12.10 10.51 8.84
N SER A 460 -12.91 10.27 9.89
CA SER A 460 -13.04 11.19 11.04
C SER A 460 -11.87 11.07 12.02
N ILE A 461 -11.25 9.90 12.14
CA ILE A 461 -10.07 9.68 12.98
C ILE A 461 -8.90 10.48 12.41
N ASP A 462 -8.64 10.37 11.10
CA ASP A 462 -7.62 11.15 10.39
C ASP A 462 -7.81 12.67 10.57
N TYR A 463 -9.07 13.12 10.67
CA TYR A 463 -9.41 14.55 10.85
C TYR A 463 -9.36 15.01 12.31
N LEU A 464 -9.73 14.16 13.28
CA LEU A 464 -9.63 14.45 14.72
C LEU A 464 -8.18 14.48 15.20
N GLU A 465 -7.29 13.71 14.56
CA GLU A 465 -5.83 13.79 14.74
C GLU A 465 -5.26 15.18 14.46
N ALA A 466 -5.95 16.01 13.66
CA ALA A 466 -5.52 17.36 13.34
C ALA A 466 -5.91 18.44 14.37
N ALA A 467 -6.69 18.13 15.42
CA ALA A 467 -7.22 19.12 16.37
C ALA A 467 -7.29 18.65 17.85
N PRO A 468 -6.15 18.52 18.57
CA PRO A 468 -6.06 17.81 19.85
C PRO A 468 -6.64 18.51 21.11
N ASN A 469 -7.15 19.75 21.04
CA ASN A 469 -7.39 20.58 22.24
C ASN A 469 -8.86 20.97 22.54
N CYS A 470 -9.87 20.41 21.89
CA CYS A 470 -11.23 20.99 21.93
C CYS A 470 -12.40 20.08 22.35
N ILE A 471 -12.20 19.01 23.14
CA ILE A 471 -13.35 18.20 23.63
C ILE A 471 -13.17 17.81 25.10
N GLN A 472 -14.18 18.07 25.95
CA GLN A 472 -14.25 17.54 27.31
C GLN A 472 -14.74 16.08 27.32
N TYR A 473 -14.04 15.27 28.12
CA TYR A 473 -13.86 13.83 28.00
C TYR A 473 -14.83 12.98 28.85
N SER A 474 -15.92 12.44 28.29
CA SER A 474 -16.56 11.28 28.95
C SER A 474 -17.17 10.23 28.03
N SER A 475 -17.82 10.59 26.92
CA SER A 475 -18.51 9.59 26.08
C SER A 475 -17.63 9.05 24.93
N LEU A 476 -16.98 9.93 24.17
CA LEU A 476 -16.02 9.57 23.11
C LEU A 476 -14.67 9.07 23.65
N SER A 477 -14.34 9.33 24.92
CA SER A 477 -13.07 8.92 25.52
C SER A 477 -12.95 7.40 25.63
N ASN A 478 -14.03 6.63 25.74
CA ASN A 478 -13.90 5.17 25.90
C ASN A 478 -13.65 4.50 24.54
N VAL A 479 -14.38 4.91 23.51
CA VAL A 479 -14.20 4.40 22.14
C VAL A 479 -12.90 4.94 21.53
N ALA A 480 -12.61 6.24 21.67
CA ALA A 480 -11.37 6.84 21.18
C ALA A 480 -10.14 6.53 22.06
N SER A 481 -10.24 6.20 23.35
CA SER A 481 -9.07 5.71 24.14
C SER A 481 -8.70 4.29 23.75
N ILE A 482 -9.67 3.44 23.43
CA ILE A 482 -9.42 2.06 22.97
C ILE A 482 -8.81 2.10 21.56
N ILE A 483 -9.33 2.98 20.69
CA ILE A 483 -8.87 3.14 19.30
C ILE A 483 -7.56 3.96 19.23
N ALA A 484 -7.48 5.16 19.81
CA ALA A 484 -6.32 6.06 19.63
C ALA A 484 -5.06 5.72 20.47
N LYS A 485 -5.15 4.94 21.56
CA LYS A 485 -3.94 4.47 22.29
C LYS A 485 -3.48 3.07 21.89
N GLY A 486 -4.31 2.29 21.20
CA GLY A 486 -4.00 0.92 20.77
C GLY A 486 -3.72 0.77 19.28
N PHE A 487 -4.35 1.60 18.42
CA PHE A 487 -4.36 1.37 16.96
C PHE A 487 -3.41 2.28 16.17
N LYS A 488 -2.82 3.29 16.81
CA LYS A 488 -1.93 4.29 16.17
C LYS A 488 -0.67 3.69 15.51
N GLU A 489 -0.29 2.48 15.89
CA GLU A 489 0.89 1.76 15.37
C GLU A 489 0.54 0.41 14.73
N LEU A 490 -0.76 0.11 14.53
CA LEU A 490 -1.16 -1.15 13.93
C LEU A 490 -0.86 -1.14 12.42
N PRO A 491 -0.25 -2.21 11.88
CA PRO A 491 -0.18 -2.42 10.44
C PRO A 491 -1.58 -2.37 9.81
N LEU A 492 -1.70 -1.88 8.57
CA LEU A 492 -2.98 -1.78 7.84
C LEU A 492 -3.75 -3.12 7.82
N SER A 493 -3.00 -4.21 7.72
CA SER A 493 -3.47 -5.59 7.82
C SER A 493 -4.17 -5.91 9.15
N ALA A 494 -3.65 -5.43 10.27
CA ALA A 494 -4.30 -5.59 11.58
C ALA A 494 -5.60 -4.80 11.68
N CYS A 495 -5.66 -3.60 11.08
CA CYS A 495 -6.88 -2.80 11.02
C CYS A 495 -7.95 -3.50 10.17
N ALA A 496 -7.59 -4.04 9.00
CA ALA A 496 -8.50 -4.80 8.14
C ALA A 496 -9.05 -6.05 8.84
N PHE A 497 -8.21 -6.79 9.56
CA PHE A 497 -8.64 -7.92 10.38
C PHE A 497 -9.65 -7.52 11.47
N ILE A 498 -9.39 -6.42 12.18
CA ILE A 498 -10.30 -5.92 13.20
C ILE A 498 -11.61 -5.38 12.57
N GLY A 499 -11.54 -4.80 11.37
CA GLY A 499 -12.72 -4.41 10.59
C GLY A 499 -13.61 -5.59 10.23
N LYS A 500 -13.05 -6.66 9.64
CA LYS A 500 -13.78 -7.91 9.36
C LYS A 500 -14.36 -8.55 10.62
N PHE A 501 -13.64 -8.44 11.74
CA PHE A 501 -14.14 -8.87 13.04
C PHE A 501 -15.37 -8.07 13.48
N LEU A 502 -15.36 -6.74 13.30
CA LEU A 502 -16.48 -5.85 13.62
C LEU A 502 -17.70 -6.12 12.73
N GLU A 503 -17.50 -6.52 11.48
CA GLU A 503 -18.57 -6.81 10.52
C GLU A 503 -19.33 -8.12 10.81
N THR A 504 -18.70 -9.06 11.52
CA THR A 504 -19.24 -10.42 11.73
C THR A 504 -20.05 -10.59 13.02
N GLU A 505 -20.04 -9.61 13.94
CA GLU A 505 -20.77 -9.74 15.21
C GLU A 505 -22.28 -9.46 15.10
N GLU A 506 -23.11 -10.43 15.48
CA GLU A 506 -24.52 -10.18 15.83
C GLU A 506 -24.61 -9.22 17.03
N LYS A 507 -25.73 -8.46 17.14
CA LYS A 507 -25.97 -7.47 18.21
C LYS A 507 -25.71 -7.97 19.65
N ASN A 508 -25.79 -9.27 19.89
CA ASN A 508 -25.61 -9.87 21.21
C ASN A 508 -24.14 -10.20 21.55
N GLN A 509 -23.23 -10.12 20.59
CA GLN A 509 -21.78 -10.39 20.75
C GLN A 509 -20.93 -9.10 20.85
N GLN A 510 -21.53 -7.93 20.61
CA GLN A 510 -20.92 -6.57 20.63
C GLN A 510 -20.13 -6.18 21.90
N TRP A 511 -20.21 -6.96 22.96
CA TRP A 511 -19.43 -6.74 24.18
C TRP A 511 -17.95 -7.12 24.05
N GLY A 512 -17.54 -7.90 23.04
CA GLY A 512 -16.19 -8.45 22.93
C GLY A 512 -15.10 -7.43 22.63
N LEU A 513 -15.30 -6.55 21.65
CA LEU A 513 -14.23 -5.68 21.12
C LEU A 513 -13.84 -4.52 22.02
N GLY A 514 -14.82 -3.91 22.70
CA GLY A 514 -14.56 -2.90 23.73
C GLY A 514 -13.77 -3.44 24.93
N THR A 515 -13.57 -4.77 25.00
CA THR A 515 -12.85 -5.46 26.08
C THR A 515 -11.53 -6.09 25.63
N LEU A 516 -11.10 -5.90 24.37
CA LEU A 516 -9.78 -6.36 23.94
C LEU A 516 -8.71 -5.76 24.85
N SER A 517 -8.03 -6.62 25.60
CA SER A 517 -6.97 -6.19 26.50
C SER A 517 -5.84 -5.55 25.69
N ARG A 518 -5.06 -4.65 26.32
CA ARG A 518 -3.82 -4.13 25.69
C ARG A 518 -2.87 -5.24 25.24
N SER A 519 -2.89 -6.37 25.95
CA SER A 519 -2.12 -7.55 25.55
C SER A 519 -2.64 -8.17 24.25
N ALA A 520 -3.96 -8.20 24.03
CA ALA A 520 -4.53 -8.68 22.77
C ALA A 520 -4.10 -7.80 21.60
N ILE A 521 -4.24 -6.48 21.72
CA ILE A 521 -3.81 -5.52 20.70
C ILE A 521 -2.33 -5.70 20.36
N LYS A 522 -1.47 -5.79 21.39
CA LYS A 522 -0.02 -6.01 21.18
C LYS A 522 0.28 -7.32 20.46
N ASN A 523 -0.45 -8.40 20.75
CA ASN A 523 -0.26 -9.68 20.05
C ASN A 523 -0.76 -9.61 18.61
N ILE A 524 -1.87 -8.94 18.34
CA ILE A 524 -2.35 -8.67 16.98
C ILE A 524 -1.27 -7.87 16.23
N GLU A 525 -0.83 -6.74 16.78
CA GLU A 525 0.23 -5.92 16.17
C GLU A 525 1.47 -6.76 15.83
N GLN A 526 1.98 -7.53 16.81
CA GLN A 526 3.17 -8.33 16.63
C GLN A 526 2.99 -9.40 15.55
N LYS A 527 1.82 -10.06 15.50
CA LYS A 527 1.53 -11.12 14.54
C LYS A 527 1.37 -10.56 13.12
N PHE A 528 0.70 -9.42 12.99
CA PHE A 528 0.35 -8.79 11.71
C PHE A 528 1.46 -7.91 11.13
N ARG A 529 2.59 -7.73 11.83
CA ARG A 529 3.84 -7.22 11.23
C ARG A 529 4.36 -8.13 10.10
N ASN A 530 3.92 -9.38 10.07
CA ASN A 530 4.18 -10.31 8.99
C ASN A 530 2.91 -10.46 8.14
N ASP A 531 2.91 -9.90 6.93
CA ASP A 531 1.77 -9.94 6.00
C ASP A 531 1.31 -11.37 5.70
N VAL A 532 2.23 -12.33 5.73
CA VAL A 532 1.92 -13.76 5.52
C VAL A 532 1.11 -14.33 6.67
N ALA A 533 1.52 -14.01 7.90
CA ALA A 533 0.79 -14.44 9.09
C ALA A 533 -0.60 -13.78 9.12
N CYS A 534 -0.70 -12.51 8.71
CA CYS A 534 -1.99 -11.85 8.53
C CYS A 534 -2.91 -12.63 7.58
N GLU A 535 -2.47 -12.89 6.35
CA GLU A 535 -3.28 -13.58 5.35
C GLU A 535 -3.73 -14.97 5.84
N ARG A 536 -2.86 -15.73 6.49
CA ARG A 536 -3.21 -17.03 7.08
C ARG A 536 -4.23 -16.91 8.20
N VAL A 537 -4.06 -15.94 9.10
CA VAL A 537 -4.98 -15.68 10.20
C VAL A 537 -6.36 -15.26 9.67
N GLU A 538 -6.40 -14.35 8.69
CA GLU A 538 -7.65 -13.89 8.07
C GLU A 538 -8.41 -15.02 7.37
N ASN A 539 -7.73 -15.77 6.49
CA ASN A 539 -8.36 -16.87 5.75
C ASN A 539 -8.89 -17.95 6.69
N THR A 540 -8.16 -18.24 7.77
CA THR A 540 -8.58 -19.25 8.75
C THR A 540 -9.78 -18.77 9.54
N LEU A 541 -9.76 -17.52 10.01
CA LEU A 541 -10.87 -16.93 10.73
C LEU A 541 -12.13 -16.91 9.86
N GLU A 542 -12.01 -16.50 8.60
CA GLU A 542 -13.14 -16.49 7.65
C GLU A 542 -13.74 -17.89 7.48
N LEU A 543 -12.90 -18.91 7.24
CA LEU A 543 -13.36 -20.29 7.08
C LEU A 543 -13.96 -20.87 8.36
N LEU A 544 -13.40 -20.51 9.53
CA LEU A 544 -13.95 -20.89 10.83
C LEU A 544 -15.33 -20.28 11.02
N LEU A 545 -15.52 -18.98 10.77
CA LEU A 545 -16.80 -18.30 10.93
C LEU A 545 -17.84 -18.75 9.90
N GLN A 546 -17.43 -19.06 8.67
CA GLN A 546 -18.33 -19.66 7.68
C GLN A 546 -18.82 -21.05 8.10
N SER A 547 -17.97 -21.82 8.79
CA SER A 547 -18.29 -23.18 9.22
C SER A 547 -18.98 -23.23 10.59
N TYR A 548 -18.71 -22.24 11.46
CA TYR A 548 -19.28 -22.11 12.79
C TYR A 548 -19.61 -20.63 13.10
N PRO A 549 -20.76 -20.12 12.59
CA PRO A 549 -21.15 -18.73 12.77
C PRO A 549 -21.36 -18.31 14.23
N ASP A 550 -21.74 -19.24 15.10
CA ASP A 550 -21.98 -18.98 16.53
C ASP A 550 -20.69 -18.99 17.38
N LEU A 551 -19.52 -19.07 16.75
CA LEU A 551 -18.24 -19.07 17.44
C LEU A 551 -18.05 -17.75 18.23
N ASP A 552 -18.11 -17.82 19.56
CA ASP A 552 -17.84 -16.65 20.41
C ASP A 552 -16.34 -16.34 20.40
N LEU A 553 -15.96 -15.42 19.51
CA LEU A 553 -14.58 -14.96 19.38
C LEU A 553 -14.08 -14.24 20.64
N GLY A 554 -14.97 -13.52 21.35
CA GLY A 554 -14.63 -12.80 22.58
C GLY A 554 -14.08 -13.75 23.65
N LEU A 555 -14.59 -14.99 23.71
CA LEU A 555 -14.04 -16.03 24.58
C LEU A 555 -12.59 -16.37 24.24
N TYR A 556 -12.26 -16.57 22.96
CA TYR A 556 -10.92 -16.96 22.53
C TYR A 556 -9.91 -15.79 22.65
N PHE A 557 -10.38 -14.55 22.55
CA PHE A 557 -9.56 -13.36 22.77
C PHE A 557 -9.16 -13.13 24.25
N LEU A 558 -9.65 -13.93 25.19
CA LEU A 558 -9.05 -14.03 26.54
C LEU A 558 -7.64 -14.66 26.53
N ARG A 559 -7.27 -15.32 25.43
CA ARG A 559 -5.96 -15.91 25.13
C ARG A 559 -5.49 -15.51 23.73
N PRO A 560 -5.26 -14.20 23.49
CA PRO A 560 -5.11 -13.66 22.14
C PRO A 560 -3.89 -14.23 21.41
N LYS A 561 -2.77 -14.46 22.12
CA LYS A 561 -1.58 -15.06 21.53
C LYS A 561 -1.85 -16.47 21.04
N GLN A 562 -2.37 -17.35 21.91
CA GLN A 562 -2.69 -18.73 21.55
C GLN A 562 -3.72 -18.78 20.40
N PHE A 563 -4.70 -17.88 20.42
CA PHE A 563 -5.70 -17.83 19.35
C PHE A 563 -5.09 -17.47 18.01
N LEU A 564 -4.30 -16.39 17.95
CA LEU A 564 -3.62 -15.97 16.74
C LEU A 564 -2.59 -16.98 16.25
N ASP A 565 -1.87 -17.64 17.16
CA ASP A 565 -0.93 -18.72 16.81
C ASP A 565 -1.67 -19.95 16.26
N PHE A 566 -2.83 -20.28 16.81
CA PHE A 566 -3.70 -21.33 16.26
C PHE A 566 -4.23 -20.96 14.88
N LEU A 567 -4.77 -19.76 14.69
CA LEU A 567 -5.29 -19.31 13.40
C LEU A 567 -4.21 -19.32 12.33
N ASP A 568 -3.01 -18.84 12.67
CA ASP A 568 -1.85 -18.85 11.78
C ASP A 568 -1.42 -20.27 11.42
N LEU A 569 -1.39 -21.19 12.40
CA LEU A 569 -1.05 -22.59 12.19
C LEU A 569 -2.10 -23.33 11.36
N ALA A 570 -3.39 -23.19 11.68
CA ALA A 570 -4.47 -23.81 10.91
C ALA A 570 -4.54 -23.23 9.49
N GLY A 571 -4.17 -21.96 9.31
CA GLY A 571 -3.99 -21.33 8.00
C GLY A 571 -2.87 -21.93 7.16
N THR A 572 -2.07 -22.84 7.73
CA THR A 572 -1.10 -23.65 6.97
C THR A 572 -1.72 -24.86 6.25
N LEU A 573 -3.02 -25.12 6.45
CA LEU A 573 -3.72 -26.27 5.90
C LEU A 573 -4.46 -25.94 4.60
N PRO A 574 -4.72 -26.93 3.73
CA PRO A 574 -5.71 -26.79 2.66
C PRO A 574 -7.08 -26.37 3.21
N LYS A 575 -7.86 -25.60 2.43
CA LYS A 575 -9.18 -25.08 2.86
C LYS A 575 -10.13 -26.16 3.39
N ASP A 576 -10.15 -27.35 2.76
CA ASP A 576 -11.00 -28.46 3.21
C ASP A 576 -10.58 -29.03 4.58
N ASN A 577 -9.28 -29.00 4.87
CA ASN A 577 -8.75 -29.40 6.16
C ASN A 577 -8.99 -28.33 7.23
N VAL A 578 -8.95 -27.04 6.87
CA VAL A 578 -9.38 -25.96 7.79
C VAL A 578 -10.85 -26.13 8.18
N ARG A 579 -11.73 -26.52 7.23
CA ARG A 579 -13.13 -26.86 7.55
C ARG A 579 -13.25 -28.06 8.49
N SER A 580 -12.38 -29.05 8.36
CA SER A 580 -12.32 -30.16 9.32
C SER A 580 -11.92 -29.69 10.72
N VAL A 581 -10.99 -28.74 10.83
CA VAL A 581 -10.66 -28.08 12.11
C VAL A 581 -11.87 -27.31 12.63
N ALA A 582 -12.62 -26.61 11.78
CA ALA A 582 -13.83 -25.91 12.19
C ALA A 582 -14.93 -26.86 12.71
N ALA A 583 -15.09 -28.02 12.07
CA ALA A 583 -16.01 -29.06 12.52
C ALA A 583 -15.64 -29.59 13.92
N LEU A 584 -14.36 -29.56 14.31
CA LEU A 584 -13.96 -29.86 15.69
C LEU A 584 -14.57 -28.85 16.67
N PHE A 585 -14.54 -27.55 16.36
CA PHE A 585 -15.14 -26.52 17.20
C PHE A 585 -16.66 -26.67 17.33
N GLN A 586 -17.32 -27.20 16.29
CA GLN A 586 -18.76 -27.39 16.28
C GLN A 586 -19.22 -28.66 17.01
N HIS A 587 -18.46 -29.75 16.92
CA HIS A 587 -18.92 -31.08 17.36
C HIS A 587 -18.19 -31.64 18.56
N HIS A 588 -17.04 -31.08 18.95
CA HIS A 588 -16.29 -31.60 20.07
C HIS A 588 -16.88 -31.11 21.41
N PRO A 589 -17.17 -32.00 22.37
CA PRO A 589 -17.82 -31.64 23.64
C PRO A 589 -17.11 -30.54 24.45
N ALA A 590 -15.79 -30.44 24.32
CA ALA A 590 -15.02 -29.36 24.93
C ALA A 590 -15.43 -27.95 24.45
N PHE A 591 -16.05 -27.83 23.28
CA PHE A 591 -16.41 -26.57 22.62
C PHE A 591 -17.92 -26.25 22.70
N ASP A 592 -18.75 -27.24 23.03
CA ASP A 592 -20.23 -27.17 23.07
C ASP A 592 -20.80 -26.44 24.32
N PHE A 593 -19.98 -25.67 25.03
CA PHE A 593 -20.44 -24.92 26.21
C PHE A 593 -19.69 -23.61 26.39
N ASP A 594 -20.31 -22.63 27.05
CA ASP A 594 -19.65 -21.40 27.46
C ASP A 594 -19.04 -21.58 28.86
N PRO A 595 -17.71 -21.69 29.02
CA PRO A 595 -17.09 -21.93 30.32
C PRO A 595 -17.33 -20.81 31.33
N ARG A 596 -17.74 -19.61 30.88
CA ARG A 596 -18.10 -18.49 31.76
C ARG A 596 -19.42 -18.76 32.49
N ARG A 597 -20.34 -19.51 31.85
CA ARG A 597 -21.73 -19.73 32.32
C ARG A 597 -21.95 -21.08 32.98
N VAL A 598 -21.00 -22.01 32.93
CA VAL A 598 -21.20 -23.34 33.55
C VAL A 598 -21.18 -23.23 35.06
N GLU A 599 -22.19 -23.81 35.71
CA GLU A 599 -22.23 -24.00 37.15
C GLU A 599 -21.17 -25.01 37.60
N PHE A 600 -20.43 -24.71 38.67
CA PHE A 600 -19.30 -25.55 39.12
C PHE A 600 -19.68 -27.02 39.36
N SER A 601 -20.94 -27.29 39.74
CA SER A 601 -21.49 -28.64 39.88
C SER A 601 -21.49 -29.44 38.57
N HIS A 602 -21.84 -28.80 37.45
CA HIS A 602 -21.87 -29.44 36.13
C HIS A 602 -20.48 -29.58 35.50
N VAL A 603 -19.53 -28.75 35.91
CA VAL A 603 -18.17 -28.85 35.38
C VAL A 603 -17.50 -30.16 35.82
N ALA A 604 -17.83 -30.69 37.00
CA ALA A 604 -17.31 -31.98 37.46
C ALA A 604 -17.70 -33.14 36.53
N ASP A 605 -18.90 -33.10 35.96
CA ASP A 605 -19.35 -34.09 34.98
C ASP A 605 -18.62 -33.94 33.64
N LEU A 606 -18.33 -32.70 33.23
CA LEU A 606 -17.46 -32.38 32.10
C LEU A 606 -16.04 -32.95 32.27
N ILE A 607 -15.45 -32.82 33.48
CA ILE A 607 -14.15 -33.45 33.78
C ILE A 607 -14.24 -34.98 33.70
N ARG A 608 -15.30 -35.59 34.24
CA ARG A 608 -15.42 -37.06 34.19
C ARG A 608 -15.60 -37.57 32.77
N PHE A 609 -16.34 -36.83 31.96
CA PHE A 609 -16.58 -37.15 30.57
C PHE A 609 -15.30 -37.03 29.74
N CYS A 610 -14.50 -36.00 30.00
CA CYS A 610 -13.35 -35.68 29.18
C CYS A 610 -11.97 -36.07 29.75
N GLY A 611 -11.89 -36.34 31.06
CA GLY A 611 -10.65 -36.53 31.81
C GLY A 611 -9.87 -37.82 31.50
N LYS A 612 -10.41 -38.71 30.66
CA LYS A 612 -9.63 -39.85 30.12
C LYS A 612 -8.64 -39.41 29.04
N GLU A 613 -8.92 -38.31 28.35
CA GLU A 613 -8.09 -37.83 27.24
C GLU A 613 -7.20 -36.64 27.65
N TRP A 614 -7.46 -36.02 28.81
CA TRP A 614 -6.85 -34.76 29.19
C TRP A 614 -5.77 -34.95 30.26
N THR A 615 -4.53 -34.57 29.95
CA THR A 615 -3.41 -34.53 30.90
C THR A 615 -3.37 -33.25 31.74
N VAL A 616 -4.17 -32.24 31.37
CA VAL A 616 -4.18 -30.92 32.03
C VAL A 616 -5.24 -30.89 33.13
N ASP A 617 -4.81 -30.60 34.35
CA ASP A 617 -5.71 -30.34 35.45
C ASP A 617 -6.41 -28.98 35.26
N LEU A 618 -7.69 -29.02 34.88
CA LEU A 618 -8.50 -27.83 34.65
C LEU A 618 -8.85 -27.08 35.95
N PHE A 619 -8.60 -27.66 37.11
CA PHE A 619 -9.06 -27.13 38.38
C PHE A 619 -7.93 -26.82 39.33
N HIS A 620 -8.02 -25.64 39.92
CA HIS A 620 -7.23 -25.35 41.09
C HIS A 620 -7.69 -26.24 42.27
N GLU A 621 -6.77 -26.86 43.00
CA GLU A 621 -7.07 -27.77 44.13
C GLU A 621 -8.09 -27.22 45.14
N LYS A 622 -7.95 -25.94 45.51
CA LYS A 622 -8.91 -25.24 46.39
C LYS A 622 -10.34 -25.20 45.85
N LEU A 623 -10.54 -25.11 44.54
CA LEU A 623 -11.87 -25.17 43.92
C LEU A 623 -12.43 -26.59 43.97
N LYS A 624 -11.60 -27.63 43.77
CA LYS A 624 -12.01 -29.03 43.96
C LYS A 624 -12.51 -29.30 45.38
N LEU A 625 -11.75 -28.83 46.38
CA LEU A 625 -12.15 -28.94 47.79
C LEU A 625 -13.46 -28.19 48.08
N HIS A 626 -13.74 -27.10 47.37
CA HIS A 626 -15.00 -26.38 47.49
C HIS A 626 -16.18 -27.12 46.90
N ILE A 627 -16.04 -27.62 45.69
CA ILE A 627 -17.05 -28.41 45.00
C ILE A 627 -17.40 -29.67 45.80
N ASN A 628 -16.40 -30.29 46.43
CA ASN A 628 -16.59 -31.47 47.28
C ASN A 628 -17.15 -31.14 48.69
N GLY A 629 -17.51 -29.88 48.97
CA GLY A 629 -18.03 -29.45 50.28
C GLY A 629 -17.00 -29.49 51.41
N THR A 630 -15.73 -29.79 51.12
CA THR A 630 -14.65 -29.90 52.12
C THR A 630 -14.17 -28.52 52.58
N ARG A 631 -14.34 -27.48 51.75
CA ARG A 631 -13.93 -26.11 52.06
C ARG A 631 -14.88 -25.07 51.47
N LEU A 632 -15.42 -24.18 52.28
CA LEU A 632 -16.15 -23.02 51.75
C LEU A 632 -15.18 -21.95 51.25
N LEU A 633 -15.37 -21.49 50.02
CA LEU A 633 -14.66 -20.35 49.44
C LEU A 633 -15.60 -19.15 49.42
N ARG A 634 -15.04 -17.95 49.56
CA ARG A 634 -15.76 -16.69 49.41
C ARG A 634 -16.01 -16.38 47.92
N ASP A 635 -17.03 -15.59 47.63
CA ASP A 635 -17.43 -15.23 46.26
C ASP A 635 -16.30 -14.61 45.43
N ASP A 636 -15.45 -13.76 46.05
CA ASP A 636 -14.27 -13.17 45.39
C ASP A 636 -13.28 -14.24 44.90
N LYS A 637 -13.12 -15.31 45.67
CA LYS A 637 -12.27 -16.44 45.32
C LYS A 637 -12.93 -17.38 44.33
N LEU A 638 -14.24 -17.56 44.41
CA LEU A 638 -15.00 -18.32 43.43
C LEU A 638 -14.90 -17.68 42.05
N GLU A 639 -15.07 -16.36 41.96
CA GLU A 639 -14.94 -15.63 40.71
C GLU A 639 -13.50 -15.67 40.17
N HIS A 640 -12.50 -15.54 41.03
CA HIS A 640 -11.10 -15.73 40.63
C HIS A 640 -10.85 -17.13 40.04
N TYR A 641 -11.34 -18.19 40.70
CA TYR A 641 -11.18 -19.56 40.20
C TYR A 641 -12.04 -19.86 38.96
N ARG A 642 -13.19 -19.20 38.80
CA ARG A 642 -13.98 -19.24 37.56
C ARG A 642 -13.17 -18.69 36.39
N ASN A 643 -12.52 -17.54 36.57
CA ASN A 643 -11.67 -16.94 35.55
C ASN A 643 -10.43 -17.80 35.23
N ASP A 644 -9.79 -18.40 36.24
CA ASP A 644 -8.71 -19.38 36.03
C ASP A 644 -9.19 -20.61 35.23
N PHE A 645 -10.36 -21.15 35.62
CA PHE A 645 -11.00 -22.27 34.93
C PHE A 645 -11.31 -21.95 33.46
N VAL A 646 -11.94 -20.80 33.19
CA VAL A 646 -12.21 -20.33 31.81
C VAL A 646 -10.93 -20.29 31.00
N GLY A 647 -9.87 -19.71 31.57
CA GLY A 647 -8.55 -19.66 30.94
C GLY A 647 -8.01 -21.04 30.59
N ARG A 648 -8.04 -21.99 31.53
CA ARG A 648 -7.56 -23.37 31.33
C ARG A 648 -8.39 -24.15 30.30
N VAL A 649 -9.72 -23.94 30.26
CA VAL A 649 -10.58 -24.54 29.23
C VAL A 649 -10.20 -24.02 27.84
N ILE A 650 -9.94 -22.72 27.70
CA ILE A 650 -9.50 -22.14 26.43
C ILE A 650 -8.13 -22.70 26.03
N ASP A 651 -7.18 -22.78 26.99
CA ASP A 651 -5.85 -23.36 26.73
C ASP A 651 -5.96 -24.83 26.28
N LEU A 652 -6.86 -25.61 26.88
CA LEU A 652 -7.17 -26.97 26.47
C LEU A 652 -7.81 -27.04 25.07
N ARG A 653 -8.79 -26.17 24.77
CA ARG A 653 -9.40 -26.10 23.43
C ARG A 653 -8.35 -25.85 22.36
N PHE A 654 -7.39 -24.95 22.62
CA PHE A 654 -6.28 -24.73 21.70
C PHE A 654 -5.32 -25.91 21.61
N ALA A 655 -5.06 -26.62 22.71
CA ALA A 655 -4.26 -27.83 22.67
C ALA A 655 -4.91 -28.91 21.79
N LEU A 656 -6.22 -29.12 21.93
CA LEU A 656 -6.99 -30.06 21.11
C LEU A 656 -7.03 -29.65 19.64
N ALA A 657 -7.31 -28.37 19.36
CA ALA A 657 -7.34 -27.86 17.99
C ALA A 657 -5.96 -27.94 17.32
N LYS A 658 -4.89 -27.63 18.06
CA LYS A 658 -3.51 -27.77 17.58
C LYS A 658 -3.15 -29.23 17.34
N GLN A 659 -3.49 -30.13 18.26
CA GLN A 659 -3.29 -31.56 18.08
C GLN A 659 -4.00 -32.07 16.82
N HIS A 660 -5.23 -31.63 16.57
CA HIS A 660 -5.97 -32.01 15.36
C HIS A 660 -5.30 -31.48 14.08
N VAL A 661 -4.77 -30.25 14.10
CA VAL A 661 -3.96 -29.72 13.00
C VAL A 661 -2.69 -30.55 12.80
N ASP A 662 -1.99 -30.90 13.89
CA ASP A 662 -0.78 -31.73 13.84
C ASP A 662 -1.09 -33.16 13.33
N ASP A 663 -2.23 -33.73 13.70
CA ASP A 663 -2.70 -35.03 13.21
C ASP A 663 -3.04 -34.98 11.72
N ILE A 664 -3.68 -33.90 11.26
CA ILE A 664 -3.88 -33.64 9.84
C ILE A 664 -2.53 -33.56 9.13
N LEU A 665 -1.59 -32.76 9.63
CA LEU A 665 -0.27 -32.59 9.01
C LEU A 665 0.50 -33.92 8.99
N ARG A 666 0.45 -34.71 10.06
CA ARG A 666 1.04 -36.04 10.12
C ARG A 666 0.38 -37.02 9.17
N SER A 667 -0.94 -36.95 8.98
CA SER A 667 -1.66 -37.80 8.01
C SER A 667 -1.33 -37.44 6.56
N LEU A 668 -1.01 -36.16 6.31
CA LEU A 668 -0.57 -35.68 5.01
C LEU A 668 0.93 -35.93 4.78
N ALA A 669 1.72 -35.95 5.85
CA ALA A 669 3.11 -36.36 5.84
C ALA A 669 3.21 -37.85 5.53
N ARG A 670 3.95 -38.15 4.47
CA ARG A 670 4.33 -39.52 4.14
C ARG A 670 5.66 -39.84 4.80
N GLU A 671 6.01 -41.13 4.87
CA GLU A 671 7.35 -41.55 5.30
C GLU A 671 8.42 -40.72 4.58
N ASN A 672 9.31 -40.08 5.35
CA ASN A 672 10.40 -39.19 4.91
C ASN A 672 10.04 -37.74 4.52
N LEU A 673 8.78 -37.32 4.62
CA LEU A 673 8.41 -35.90 4.50
C LEU A 673 8.18 -35.27 5.86
N ASP A 674 8.82 -34.15 6.14
CA ASP A 674 8.49 -33.34 7.31
C ASP A 674 7.20 -32.53 7.09
N THR A 675 6.62 -32.07 8.19
CA THR A 675 5.35 -31.33 8.18
C THR A 675 5.46 -30.00 7.45
N HIS A 676 6.62 -29.34 7.49
CA HIS A 676 6.85 -28.07 6.79
C HIS A 676 6.81 -28.24 5.27
N THR A 677 7.46 -29.28 4.77
CA THR A 677 7.48 -29.65 3.35
C THR A 677 6.06 -29.89 2.83
N VAL A 678 5.23 -30.56 3.64
CA VAL A 678 3.81 -30.77 3.34
C VAL A 678 3.04 -29.45 3.32
N GLN A 679 3.20 -28.61 4.34
CA GLN A 679 2.57 -27.28 4.41
C GLN A 679 2.93 -26.42 3.20
N LEU A 680 4.21 -26.36 2.84
CA LEU A 680 4.65 -25.60 1.68
C LEU A 680 3.97 -26.12 0.42
N LEU A 681 3.95 -27.45 0.22
CA LEU A 681 3.29 -28.06 -0.93
C LEU A 681 1.78 -27.76 -1.02
N THR A 682 1.10 -27.60 0.12
CA THR A 682 -0.33 -27.25 0.15
C THR A 682 -0.59 -25.78 -0.18
N HIS A 683 0.35 -24.88 0.13
CA HIS A 683 0.24 -23.44 -0.15
C HIS A 683 0.72 -23.02 -1.53
N LEU A 684 1.58 -23.80 -2.16
CA LEU A 684 2.02 -23.48 -3.51
C LEU A 684 0.80 -23.40 -4.43
N GLU A 685 0.65 -22.24 -5.06
CA GLU A 685 -0.31 -22.03 -6.13
C GLU A 685 0.02 -22.91 -7.37
N ARG A 686 -0.35 -22.46 -8.57
CA ARG A 686 0.05 -23.15 -9.81
C ARG A 686 1.57 -23.10 -10.05
N LYS A 687 2.26 -22.08 -9.54
CA LYS A 687 3.71 -21.88 -9.73
C LYS A 687 4.50 -22.92 -8.94
N ASN A 688 5.47 -23.56 -9.60
CA ASN A 688 6.43 -24.52 -9.02
C ASN A 688 5.85 -25.78 -8.34
N ARG A 689 4.53 -25.86 -8.09
CA ARG A 689 3.85 -26.98 -7.43
C ARG A 689 4.10 -28.32 -8.11
N ARG A 690 4.19 -28.35 -9.45
CA ARG A 690 4.51 -29.59 -10.18
C ARG A 690 5.92 -30.10 -9.85
N GLY A 691 6.91 -29.21 -9.79
CA GLY A 691 8.28 -29.53 -9.38
C GLY A 691 8.30 -30.03 -7.94
N MET A 692 7.64 -29.29 -7.05
CA MET A 692 7.54 -29.66 -5.63
C MET A 692 6.86 -31.03 -5.41
N LYS A 693 5.77 -31.35 -6.13
CA LYS A 693 5.13 -32.69 -6.06
C LYS A 693 6.09 -33.81 -6.47
N ARG A 694 6.86 -33.61 -7.55
CA ARG A 694 7.83 -34.61 -8.02
C ARG A 694 8.96 -34.82 -7.01
N PHE A 695 9.46 -33.74 -6.44
CA PHE A 695 10.45 -33.77 -5.38
C PHE A 695 9.92 -34.52 -4.14
N ALA A 696 8.72 -34.18 -3.65
CA ALA A 696 8.10 -34.86 -2.53
C ALA A 696 7.93 -36.37 -2.80
N HIS A 697 7.48 -36.75 -4.01
CA HIS A 697 7.42 -38.15 -4.42
C HIS A 697 8.80 -38.84 -4.41
N ALA A 698 9.84 -38.16 -4.89
CA ALA A 698 11.19 -38.69 -4.89
C ALA A 698 11.73 -38.92 -3.47
N LEU A 699 11.52 -37.97 -2.55
CA LEU A 699 11.86 -38.13 -1.14
C LEU A 699 11.14 -39.32 -0.50
N THR A 700 9.84 -39.47 -0.75
CA THR A 700 9.08 -40.63 -0.23
C THR A 700 9.55 -41.97 -0.82
N ALA A 701 10.18 -41.94 -2.00
CA ALA A 701 10.79 -43.11 -2.62
C ALA A 701 12.26 -43.33 -2.18
N GLY A 702 12.76 -42.56 -1.20
CA GLY A 702 14.14 -42.65 -0.69
C GLY A 702 15.20 -41.99 -1.58
N ASN A 703 14.81 -41.27 -2.65
CA ASN A 703 15.74 -40.57 -3.52
C ASN A 703 16.11 -39.19 -2.93
N ARG A 704 17.10 -39.19 -2.02
CA ARG A 704 17.62 -37.96 -1.38
C ARG A 704 18.32 -37.04 -2.38
N ASN A 705 18.98 -37.60 -3.40
CA ASN A 705 19.74 -36.85 -4.40
C ASN A 705 18.88 -36.46 -5.61
N TYR A 706 17.58 -36.17 -5.40
CA TYR A 706 16.68 -35.84 -6.49
C TYR A 706 17.11 -34.58 -7.23
N ARG A 707 17.63 -33.58 -6.50
CA ARG A 707 18.12 -32.32 -7.07
C ARG A 707 19.22 -32.59 -8.08
N GLU A 708 20.28 -33.29 -7.69
CA GLU A 708 21.45 -33.57 -8.52
C GLU A 708 21.10 -34.51 -9.69
N ASN A 709 20.17 -35.45 -9.47
CA ASN A 709 19.76 -36.42 -10.48
C ASN A 709 18.71 -35.90 -11.47
N HIS A 710 18.09 -34.74 -11.21
CA HIS A 710 17.08 -34.20 -12.13
C HIS A 710 17.72 -33.87 -13.50
N PRO A 711 17.12 -34.26 -14.64
CA PRO A 711 17.73 -34.08 -15.96
C PRO A 711 18.23 -32.64 -16.24
N ALA A 712 17.40 -31.63 -15.94
CA ALA A 712 17.78 -30.22 -16.14
C ALA A 712 18.99 -29.79 -15.28
N ASN A 713 19.13 -30.34 -14.08
CA ASN A 713 20.26 -30.05 -13.21
C ASN A 713 21.52 -30.80 -13.67
N ARG A 714 21.39 -32.05 -14.11
CA ARG A 714 22.50 -32.80 -14.73
C ARG A 714 23.04 -32.10 -15.96
N ASP A 715 22.15 -31.60 -16.82
CA ASP A 715 22.52 -30.84 -18.01
C ASP A 715 23.23 -29.53 -17.65
N TRP A 716 22.85 -28.89 -16.55
CA TRP A 716 23.55 -27.71 -16.04
C TRP A 716 24.93 -28.07 -15.47
N ILE A 717 25.04 -29.13 -14.65
CA ILE A 717 26.31 -29.60 -14.09
C ILE A 717 27.29 -29.95 -15.22
N GLU A 718 26.81 -30.64 -16.26
CA GLU A 718 27.64 -31.02 -17.42
C GLU A 718 28.21 -29.81 -18.16
N ARG A 719 27.36 -28.79 -18.40
CA ARG A 719 27.77 -27.55 -19.08
C ARG A 719 28.75 -26.72 -18.27
N ASN A 720 28.75 -26.86 -16.95
CA ASN A 720 29.54 -26.06 -16.02
C ASN A 720 30.68 -26.85 -15.36
N ARG A 721 31.17 -27.92 -16.02
CA ARG A 721 32.30 -28.74 -15.54
C ARG A 721 33.64 -28.01 -15.46
N HIS A 722 33.73 -26.82 -16.06
CA HIS A 722 34.91 -25.95 -15.91
C HIS A 722 34.98 -25.29 -14.53
N LEU A 723 33.87 -25.27 -13.77
CA LEU A 723 33.82 -24.83 -12.38
C LEU A 723 34.16 -25.99 -11.44
N ASP A 724 34.83 -25.71 -10.32
CA ASP A 724 35.02 -26.69 -9.25
C ASP A 724 33.75 -26.77 -8.38
N LEU A 725 32.76 -27.51 -8.87
CA LEU A 725 31.47 -27.69 -8.22
C LEU A 725 31.51 -28.66 -7.01
N SER A 726 32.69 -29.13 -6.58
CA SER A 726 32.82 -30.12 -5.50
C SER A 726 32.20 -29.61 -4.19
N LEU A 727 32.60 -28.42 -3.75
CA LEU A 727 32.01 -27.71 -2.60
C LEU A 727 30.52 -27.44 -2.80
N TRP A 728 30.14 -27.05 -4.03
CA TRP A 728 28.77 -26.63 -4.34
C TRP A 728 27.77 -27.78 -4.35
N LEU A 729 28.20 -29.01 -4.64
CA LEU A 729 27.33 -30.18 -4.76
C LEU A 729 27.40 -31.12 -3.55
N TYR A 730 28.59 -31.33 -2.97
CA TYR A 730 28.86 -32.49 -2.10
C TYR A 730 29.57 -32.13 -0.78
N ASP A 731 29.27 -30.98 -0.18
CA ASP A 731 29.84 -30.62 1.12
C ASP A 731 29.08 -31.24 2.30
N GLU A 732 29.08 -32.58 2.40
CA GLU A 732 28.55 -33.26 3.58
C GLU A 732 29.53 -33.19 4.77
N ASP A 733 30.80 -32.88 4.54
CA ASP A 733 31.89 -33.10 5.50
C ASP A 733 32.59 -31.84 6.01
N HIS A 734 32.22 -30.61 5.61
CA HIS A 734 32.86 -29.41 6.13
C HIS A 734 31.87 -28.44 6.78
N PHE A 735 32.34 -27.79 7.85
CA PHE A 735 31.77 -26.55 8.36
C PHE A 735 32.77 -25.43 8.19
N PHE A 736 32.24 -24.22 8.04
CA PHE A 736 33.02 -23.00 8.10
C PHE A 736 32.88 -22.44 9.50
N ARG A 737 33.87 -22.72 10.35
CA ARG A 737 33.93 -22.10 11.67
C ARG A 737 34.33 -20.64 11.48
N VAL A 738 33.46 -19.75 11.94
CA VAL A 738 33.70 -18.33 11.97
C VAL A 738 34.02 -17.93 13.41
N THR A 739 35.24 -17.49 13.64
CA THR A 739 35.65 -16.98 14.96
C THR A 739 35.48 -15.46 14.97
N MET A 740 34.67 -14.95 15.90
CA MET A 740 34.42 -13.52 16.06
C MET A 740 34.58 -13.10 17.52
N GLU A 741 35.20 -11.93 17.75
CA GLU A 741 35.42 -11.40 19.09
C GLU A 741 34.07 -11.12 19.79
N GLY A 742 33.85 -11.73 20.96
CA GLY A 742 32.63 -11.55 21.75
C GLY A 742 31.46 -12.48 21.39
N HIS A 743 31.65 -13.41 20.45
CA HIS A 743 30.68 -14.44 20.11
C HIS A 743 31.25 -15.83 20.36
N ASP A 744 30.39 -16.78 20.78
CA ASP A 744 30.74 -18.21 20.76
C ASP A 744 31.02 -18.65 19.31
N ASP A 745 31.66 -19.81 19.14
CA ASP A 745 31.93 -20.37 17.81
C ASP A 745 30.66 -20.42 16.96
N LEU A 746 30.72 -19.73 15.81
CA LEU A 746 29.66 -19.73 14.81
C LEU A 746 30.06 -20.65 13.66
N PHE A 747 29.07 -21.27 13.03
CA PHE A 747 29.29 -22.21 11.93
C PHE A 747 28.41 -21.81 10.75
N ILE A 748 29.03 -21.55 9.60
CA ILE A 748 28.33 -21.41 8.32
C ILE A 748 28.45 -22.73 7.57
N GLU A 749 27.34 -23.20 6.99
CA GLU A 749 27.32 -24.35 6.08
C GLU A 749 26.38 -24.09 4.90
N LEU A 750 26.70 -24.66 3.73
CA LEU A 750 25.72 -24.80 2.66
C LEU A 750 24.75 -25.91 3.07
N GLU A 751 23.49 -25.57 3.33
CA GLU A 751 22.48 -26.54 3.73
C GLU A 751 22.36 -27.62 2.63
N THR A 752 22.37 -28.89 3.03
CA THR A 752 22.35 -30.06 2.14
C THR A 752 21.06 -30.85 2.28
N ASN A 753 20.35 -30.71 3.40
CA ASN A 753 19.04 -31.29 3.57
C ASN A 753 18.01 -30.42 2.84
N PRO A 754 17.43 -30.89 1.72
CA PRO A 754 16.52 -30.06 0.95
C PRO A 754 15.23 -29.74 1.72
N GLN A 755 14.83 -30.51 2.73
CA GLN A 755 13.69 -30.17 3.59
C GLN A 755 14.01 -29.04 4.56
N GLU A 756 15.26 -28.94 5.03
CA GLU A 756 15.73 -27.77 5.80
C GLU A 756 15.87 -26.53 4.90
N GLU A 757 16.34 -26.68 3.66
CA GLU A 757 16.36 -25.57 2.70
C GLU A 757 14.96 -24.97 2.52
N LEU A 758 13.90 -25.80 2.37
CA LEU A 758 12.53 -25.28 2.23
C LEU A 758 12.07 -24.42 3.41
N LYS A 759 12.67 -24.59 4.60
CA LYS A 759 12.40 -23.77 5.79
C LYS A 759 13.07 -22.40 5.76
N MET A 760 13.90 -22.09 4.76
CA MET A 760 14.70 -20.85 4.64
C MET A 760 13.92 -19.56 4.88
N GLY A 761 12.65 -19.53 4.47
CA GLY A 761 11.78 -18.37 4.68
C GLY A 761 11.20 -18.35 6.08
N THR A 762 10.67 -19.48 6.53
CA THR A 762 9.99 -19.62 7.83
C THR A 762 10.96 -19.41 9.00
N LEU A 763 12.20 -19.85 8.89
CA LEU A 763 13.22 -19.68 9.93
C LEU A 763 13.57 -18.21 10.22
N VAL A 764 13.37 -17.30 9.25
CA VAL A 764 13.67 -15.86 9.37
C VAL A 764 12.42 -14.98 9.20
N GLY A 765 11.24 -15.57 9.02
CA GLY A 765 9.98 -14.86 8.79
C GLY A 765 9.96 -14.00 7.52
N SER A 766 10.66 -14.40 6.43
CA SER A 766 10.67 -13.63 5.17
C SER A 766 9.50 -13.96 4.24
N CYS A 767 9.40 -13.24 3.11
CA CYS A 767 8.43 -13.50 2.03
C CYS A 767 8.59 -14.88 1.37
N LEU A 768 9.63 -15.66 1.71
CA LEU A 768 9.83 -17.05 1.27
C LEU A 768 9.17 -18.07 2.21
N SER A 769 8.56 -17.63 3.31
CA SER A 769 7.90 -18.51 4.29
C SER A 769 6.77 -19.33 3.67
N SER A 770 6.47 -20.50 4.23
CA SER A 770 5.30 -21.27 3.81
C SER A 770 4.01 -20.44 3.95
N GLY A 771 3.23 -20.36 2.87
CA GLY A 771 2.03 -19.51 2.78
C GLY A 771 2.27 -18.09 2.28
N ALA A 772 3.53 -17.65 2.12
CA ALA A 772 3.85 -16.31 1.66
C ALA A 772 3.72 -16.15 0.13
N PHE A 773 3.59 -14.91 -0.33
CA PHE A 773 3.44 -14.60 -1.76
C PHE A 773 4.64 -15.03 -2.63
N ASN A 774 5.85 -15.12 -2.06
CA ASN A 774 7.07 -15.62 -2.73
C ASN A 774 7.50 -17.02 -2.25
N SER A 775 6.64 -17.77 -1.57
CA SER A 775 6.92 -19.15 -1.11
C SER A 775 7.33 -20.10 -2.25
N PHE A 776 6.89 -19.84 -3.48
CA PHE A 776 7.32 -20.60 -4.66
C PHE A 776 8.83 -20.53 -4.91
N SER A 777 9.51 -19.48 -4.45
CA SER A 777 10.95 -19.31 -4.64
C SER A 777 11.78 -20.12 -3.66
N ALA A 778 11.23 -20.49 -2.50
CA ALA A 778 11.87 -21.49 -1.64
C ALA A 778 12.04 -22.82 -2.40
N VAL A 779 11.04 -23.21 -3.20
CA VAL A 779 11.10 -24.41 -4.05
C VAL A 779 12.18 -24.30 -5.12
N SER A 780 12.32 -23.15 -5.80
CA SER A 780 13.37 -23.00 -6.82
C SER A 780 14.76 -22.98 -6.21
N ASN A 781 14.92 -22.33 -5.05
CA ASN A 781 16.18 -22.30 -4.32
C ASN A 781 16.60 -23.71 -3.85
N THR A 782 15.63 -24.57 -3.56
CA THR A 782 15.89 -25.98 -3.20
C THR A 782 16.08 -26.89 -4.40
N LEU A 783 15.33 -26.71 -5.48
CA LEU A 783 15.32 -27.67 -6.60
C LEU A 783 16.30 -27.35 -7.71
N ASP A 784 16.66 -26.09 -7.92
CA ASP A 784 17.59 -25.73 -8.99
C ASP A 784 19.03 -25.83 -8.46
N VAL A 785 19.84 -26.69 -9.05
CA VAL A 785 21.20 -26.97 -8.55
C VAL A 785 22.14 -25.76 -8.64
N ASN A 786 21.81 -24.74 -9.45
CA ASN A 786 22.58 -23.50 -9.52
C ASN A 786 22.26 -22.51 -8.39
N LYS A 787 21.45 -22.91 -7.40
CA LYS A 787 21.08 -22.11 -6.22
C LYS A 787 21.42 -22.91 -4.96
N ARG A 788 21.84 -22.23 -3.91
CA ARG A 788 22.11 -22.82 -2.58
C ARG A 788 21.66 -21.87 -1.49
N VAL A 789 21.48 -22.43 -0.30
CA VAL A 789 21.21 -21.66 0.92
C VAL A 789 22.33 -21.94 1.90
N ALA A 790 22.93 -20.87 2.44
CA ALA A 790 23.91 -20.96 3.51
C ALA A 790 23.21 -20.64 4.84
N PHE A 791 23.41 -21.49 5.85
CA PHE A 791 22.88 -21.30 7.20
C PHE A 791 24.02 -21.03 8.18
N LEU A 792 23.80 -20.05 9.05
CA LEU A 792 24.64 -19.73 10.19
C LEU A 792 24.01 -20.34 11.45
N ARG A 793 24.77 -21.14 12.19
CA ARG A 793 24.36 -21.78 13.44
C ARG A 793 25.36 -21.48 14.56
N ASP A 794 24.89 -21.51 15.80
CA ASP A 794 25.78 -21.50 16.97
C ASP A 794 26.40 -22.88 17.25
N ASN A 795 27.28 -22.97 18.24
CA ASN A 795 27.90 -24.22 18.70
C ASN A 795 26.91 -25.27 19.27
N ARG A 796 25.64 -24.91 19.47
CA ARG A 796 24.55 -25.83 19.87
C ARG A 796 23.69 -26.25 18.68
N GLY A 797 24.02 -25.79 17.47
CA GLY A 797 23.25 -26.05 16.26
C GLY A 797 22.00 -25.17 16.11
N ASN A 798 21.80 -24.17 16.98
CA ASN A 798 20.68 -23.25 16.85
C ASN A 798 20.88 -22.37 15.63
N PHE A 799 19.85 -22.28 14.80
CA PHE A 799 19.84 -21.40 13.63
C PHE A 799 19.86 -19.92 14.03
N LEU A 800 20.75 -19.14 13.42
CA LEU A 800 20.93 -17.70 13.69
C LEU A 800 20.58 -16.83 12.48
N ALA A 801 21.05 -17.21 11.29
CA ALA A 801 20.86 -16.44 10.07
C ALA A 801 20.99 -17.31 8.82
N ARG A 802 20.54 -16.78 7.67
CA ARG A 802 20.69 -17.43 6.36
C ARG A 802 21.04 -16.43 5.26
N GLN A 803 21.69 -16.94 4.22
CA GLN A 803 21.97 -16.24 2.97
C GLN A 803 21.60 -17.13 1.79
N LEU A 804 21.07 -16.54 0.72
CA LEU A 804 20.91 -17.25 -0.55
C LEU A 804 22.12 -16.99 -1.42
N LEU A 805 22.50 -17.99 -2.20
CA LEU A 805 23.59 -17.95 -3.16
C LEU A 805 23.11 -18.52 -4.49
N ALA A 806 23.56 -17.94 -5.60
CA ALA A 806 23.30 -18.49 -6.93
C ALA A 806 24.51 -18.33 -7.85
N ILE A 807 24.63 -19.23 -8.83
CA ILE A 807 25.60 -19.10 -9.92
C ILE A 807 24.86 -18.56 -11.15
N SER A 808 25.29 -17.40 -11.65
CA SER A 808 24.72 -16.76 -12.84
C SER A 808 25.13 -17.47 -14.13
N ARG A 809 24.51 -17.10 -15.26
CA ARG A 809 24.89 -17.60 -16.59
C ARG A 809 26.27 -17.12 -17.06
N GLU A 810 26.77 -16.07 -16.43
CA GLU A 810 28.06 -15.44 -16.71
C GLU A 810 29.16 -15.98 -15.79
N ASP A 811 28.92 -17.12 -15.12
CA ASP A 811 29.82 -17.73 -14.15
C ASP A 811 30.25 -16.74 -13.05
N LYS A 812 29.28 -16.01 -12.49
CA LYS A 812 29.47 -15.18 -11.30
C LYS A 812 28.72 -15.76 -10.11
N LEU A 813 29.31 -15.68 -8.91
CA LEU A 813 28.62 -15.94 -7.67
C LEU A 813 27.75 -14.71 -7.33
N VAL A 814 26.45 -14.91 -7.30
CA VAL A 814 25.49 -13.90 -6.88
C VAL A 814 25.11 -14.19 -5.44
N VAL A 815 25.41 -13.24 -4.57
CA VAL A 815 25.16 -13.32 -3.13
C VAL A 815 23.97 -12.43 -2.80
N PHE A 816 22.98 -12.98 -2.10
CA PHE A 816 21.78 -12.23 -1.72
C PHE A 816 21.90 -11.74 -0.28
N ARG A 817 20.92 -10.93 0.15
CA ARG A 817 20.88 -10.35 1.49
C ARG A 817 20.90 -11.43 2.58
N VAL A 818 21.60 -11.13 3.68
CA VAL A 818 21.58 -11.92 4.92
C VAL A 818 20.34 -11.60 5.74
N TYR A 819 19.65 -12.64 6.21
CA TYR A 819 18.48 -12.51 7.08
C TYR A 819 18.71 -13.28 8.37
N SER A 820 18.52 -12.63 9.52
CA SER A 820 18.62 -13.25 10.85
C SER A 820 17.26 -13.72 11.39
N ALA A 821 17.26 -14.78 12.20
CA ALA A 821 16.06 -15.37 12.82
C ALA A 821 15.36 -14.44 13.82
N GLN A 822 16.07 -13.41 14.26
CA GLN A 822 15.67 -12.47 15.29
C GLN A 822 16.19 -11.10 14.86
N ASN A 823 15.44 -10.02 15.11
CA ASN A 823 15.88 -8.62 14.96
C ASN A 823 16.99 -8.30 15.98
N LEU A 824 18.04 -9.11 15.99
CA LEU A 824 19.19 -8.99 16.86
C LEU A 824 19.99 -7.78 16.38
N SER A 825 20.50 -7.03 17.35
CA SER A 825 21.48 -5.96 17.16
C SER A 825 22.82 -6.41 16.54
N SER A 826 22.90 -7.66 16.05
CA SER A 826 24.09 -8.34 15.55
C SER A 826 24.07 -8.57 14.03
N SER A 827 23.24 -7.84 13.26
CA SER A 827 23.19 -7.97 11.79
C SER A 827 24.57 -7.79 11.16
N ASP A 828 25.30 -6.76 11.56
CA ASP A 828 26.64 -6.44 11.04
C ASP A 828 27.65 -7.58 11.23
N VAL A 829 27.55 -8.30 12.35
CA VAL A 829 28.43 -9.43 12.69
C VAL A 829 28.18 -10.60 11.75
N TYR A 830 26.90 -10.93 11.54
CA TYR A 830 26.52 -12.02 10.64
C TYR A 830 26.82 -11.68 9.19
N GLU A 831 26.61 -10.44 8.79
CA GLU A 831 26.98 -9.95 7.46
C GLU A 831 28.50 -10.08 7.23
N GLU A 832 29.35 -9.69 8.19
CA GLU A 832 30.79 -9.88 8.04
C GLU A 832 31.18 -11.36 7.88
N ALA A 833 30.58 -12.23 8.71
CA ALA A 833 30.78 -13.67 8.64
C ALA A 833 30.42 -14.24 7.25
N PHE A 834 29.25 -13.85 6.71
CA PHE A 834 28.82 -14.27 5.39
C PHE A 834 29.69 -13.68 4.28
N ARG A 835 30.17 -12.43 4.38
CA ARG A 835 31.07 -11.84 3.39
C ARG A 835 32.37 -12.63 3.26
N SER A 836 33.00 -12.98 4.39
CA SER A 836 34.19 -13.82 4.37
C SER A 836 33.90 -15.19 3.75
N PHE A 837 32.72 -15.75 4.03
CA PHE A 837 32.28 -17.04 3.50
C PHE A 837 32.04 -16.99 1.98
N ASP A 838 31.41 -15.92 1.51
CA ASP A 838 31.14 -15.66 0.09
C ASP A 838 32.43 -15.60 -0.73
N HIS A 839 33.44 -14.87 -0.25
CA HIS A 839 34.76 -14.82 -0.89
C HIS A 839 35.44 -16.19 -0.92
N PHE A 840 35.30 -16.98 0.14
CA PHE A 840 35.81 -18.34 0.16
C PHE A 840 35.10 -19.22 -0.89
N VAL A 841 33.76 -19.20 -0.94
CA VAL A 841 32.97 -19.99 -1.90
C VAL A 841 33.31 -19.58 -3.34
N ALA A 842 33.38 -18.29 -3.63
CA ALA A 842 33.77 -17.77 -4.95
C ALA A 842 35.17 -18.24 -5.35
N GLY A 843 36.14 -18.14 -4.43
CA GLY A 843 37.51 -18.61 -4.65
C GLY A 843 37.61 -20.12 -4.89
N LYS A 844 36.78 -20.93 -4.22
CA LYS A 844 36.70 -22.38 -4.46
C LYS A 844 36.08 -22.71 -5.80
N LEU A 845 35.01 -22.03 -6.17
CA LEU A 845 34.35 -22.20 -7.47
C LEU A 845 35.21 -21.70 -8.65
N GLY A 846 36.19 -20.84 -8.39
CA GLY A 846 37.02 -20.20 -9.41
C GLY A 846 36.29 -19.09 -10.17
N ILE A 847 35.34 -18.41 -9.51
CA ILE A 847 34.49 -17.38 -10.11
C ILE A 847 34.51 -16.06 -9.33
N GLU A 848 34.08 -14.98 -9.97
CA GLU A 848 33.96 -13.66 -9.34
C GLU A 848 32.61 -13.49 -8.62
N ILE A 849 32.57 -12.64 -7.59
CA ILE A 849 31.31 -12.21 -6.97
C ILE A 849 30.69 -11.10 -7.83
N SER A 850 29.38 -11.17 -8.07
CA SER A 850 28.64 -10.16 -8.82
C SER A 850 28.44 -8.87 -8.01
N ASN A 851 29.11 -7.77 -8.41
CA ASN A 851 29.04 -6.47 -7.72
C ASN A 851 28.23 -5.39 -8.46
N ASP A 852 27.81 -5.65 -9.70
CA ASP A 852 27.22 -4.65 -10.61
C ASP A 852 25.68 -4.70 -10.68
N GLY A 853 25.05 -5.62 -9.96
CA GLY A 853 23.60 -5.89 -10.04
C GLY A 853 23.14 -6.40 -11.43
N HIS A 854 24.08 -6.76 -12.31
CA HIS A 854 23.81 -7.21 -13.68
C HIS A 854 24.15 -8.68 -13.82
N TYR A 855 23.22 -9.54 -13.41
CA TYR A 855 23.34 -10.99 -13.52
C TYR A 855 22.07 -11.61 -14.08
N THR A 856 22.21 -12.80 -14.68
CA THR A 856 21.05 -13.62 -15.06
C THR A 856 21.15 -14.99 -14.39
N ILE A 857 20.23 -15.29 -13.47
CA ILE A 857 20.14 -16.64 -12.88
C ILE A 857 19.25 -17.52 -13.74
N GLU A 858 19.78 -18.65 -14.19
CA GLU A 858 19.00 -19.63 -14.95
C GLU A 858 17.96 -20.32 -14.04
N SER A 859 16.74 -20.50 -14.57
CA SER A 859 15.72 -21.37 -13.97
C SER A 859 15.84 -22.77 -14.57
N LEU A 860 16.00 -23.80 -13.73
CA LEU A 860 16.34 -25.16 -14.18
C LEU A 860 15.15 -26.12 -14.09
N VAL A 861 14.80 -26.55 -12.89
CA VAL A 861 13.75 -27.53 -12.61
C VAL A 861 12.38 -26.87 -12.60
N VAL A 862 12.31 -25.65 -12.06
CA VAL A 862 11.06 -24.91 -11.90
C VAL A 862 11.14 -23.53 -12.56
N PRO A 863 10.04 -23.03 -13.14
CA PRO A 863 10.08 -21.85 -14.02
C PRO A 863 10.02 -20.50 -13.33
N HIS A 864 9.68 -20.45 -12.03
CA HIS A 864 9.52 -19.20 -11.31
C HIS A 864 10.51 -19.11 -10.16
N TRP A 865 11.10 -17.94 -10.01
CA TRP A 865 11.99 -17.58 -8.92
C TRP A 865 11.83 -16.08 -8.67
N TYR A 866 12.13 -15.66 -7.44
CA TYR A 866 12.03 -14.28 -6.97
C TYR A 866 13.44 -13.85 -6.61
N ASP A 867 13.84 -12.74 -7.19
CA ASP A 867 15.13 -12.10 -7.04
C ASP A 867 14.94 -10.92 -6.07
N ASP A 868 15.59 -10.96 -4.91
CA ASP A 868 15.54 -9.88 -3.91
C ASP A 868 16.74 -8.93 -3.99
N ASP A 869 17.35 -8.88 -5.18
CA ASP A 869 18.55 -8.15 -5.56
C ASP A 869 19.83 -8.65 -4.86
N SER A 870 20.94 -8.64 -5.61
CA SER A 870 22.24 -9.00 -5.05
C SER A 870 22.64 -8.03 -3.95
N TRP A 871 23.14 -8.58 -2.85
CA TRP A 871 23.84 -7.79 -1.87
C TRP A 871 25.18 -7.34 -2.47
N ALA A 872 25.42 -6.03 -2.54
CA ALA A 872 26.72 -5.49 -2.92
C ALA A 872 27.64 -5.45 -1.67
N PRO A 873 28.60 -6.38 -1.52
CA PRO A 873 29.48 -6.41 -0.34
C PRO A 873 30.38 -5.16 -0.23
N GLU A 874 30.55 -4.38 -1.31
CA GLU A 874 31.44 -3.22 -1.39
C GLU A 874 30.82 -1.88 -0.93
N SER A 875 29.57 -1.85 -0.47
CA SER A 875 29.00 -0.62 0.11
C SER A 875 29.69 -0.32 1.46
N VAL A 876 30.80 0.41 1.38
CA VAL A 876 31.68 0.99 2.43
C VAL A 876 31.36 0.52 3.86
N PRO A 877 32.26 -0.26 4.50
CA PRO A 877 32.13 -0.61 5.91
C PRO A 877 31.89 0.65 6.74
N SER A 878 30.87 0.63 7.60
CA SER A 878 30.75 1.68 8.61
C SER A 878 32.08 1.70 9.39
N LYS A 879 32.67 2.89 9.61
CA LYS A 879 34.03 3.08 10.16
C LYS A 879 34.33 2.39 11.51
N ARG A 880 33.38 1.66 12.11
CA ARG A 880 33.60 0.75 13.22
C ARG A 880 33.98 -0.62 12.67
N VAL A 881 35.22 -0.72 12.19
CA VAL A 881 35.83 -1.98 11.75
C VAL A 881 35.91 -2.92 12.95
N ALA A 882 34.99 -3.88 13.02
CA ALA A 882 35.23 -5.13 13.74
C ALA A 882 36.47 -5.77 13.11
N LYS A 883 37.35 -6.38 13.92
CA LYS A 883 38.45 -7.19 13.39
C LYS A 883 37.87 -8.21 12.40
N GLU A 884 38.54 -8.40 11.27
CA GLU A 884 38.14 -9.34 10.21
C GLU A 884 37.78 -10.70 10.81
N ALA A 885 36.61 -11.22 10.43
CA ALA A 885 36.18 -12.55 10.82
C ALA A 885 37.16 -13.57 10.24
N GLN A 886 37.69 -14.47 11.09
CA GLN A 886 38.56 -15.55 10.63
C GLN A 886 37.68 -16.76 10.30
N ILE A 887 37.71 -17.17 9.04
CA ILE A 887 37.08 -18.41 8.58
C ILE A 887 38.11 -19.52 8.57
N GLU A 888 37.83 -20.56 9.34
CA GLU A 888 38.55 -21.82 9.30
C GLU A 888 37.60 -22.90 8.77
N MET A 889 37.98 -23.54 7.67
CA MET A 889 37.28 -24.73 7.20
C MET A 889 37.67 -25.90 8.10
N ILE A 890 36.72 -26.43 8.84
CA ILE A 890 36.94 -27.56 9.74
C ILE A 890 36.13 -28.77 9.23
N PRO A 891 36.64 -30.01 9.42
CA PRO A 891 35.83 -31.18 9.19
C PRO A 891 34.60 -31.15 10.09
N LYS A 892 33.45 -31.59 9.55
CA LYS A 892 32.23 -31.83 10.31
C LYS A 892 32.59 -32.76 11.46
N PRO A 893 32.50 -32.33 12.75
CA PRO A 893 32.66 -33.24 13.86
C PRO A 893 31.69 -34.40 13.61
N THR A 894 32.25 -35.58 13.35
CA THR A 894 31.49 -36.84 13.27
C THR A 894 30.63 -36.87 14.52
N CYS A 895 29.31 -36.72 14.34
CA CYS A 895 28.40 -36.34 15.41
C CYS A 895 28.74 -37.06 16.72
N CYS A 896 28.76 -36.31 17.83
CA CYS A 896 28.61 -36.91 19.15
C CYS A 896 27.46 -37.93 19.05
N PRO A 897 27.70 -39.22 19.31
CA PRO A 897 26.70 -40.26 19.14
C PRO A 897 25.55 -39.99 20.13
N GLY A 898 24.47 -39.33 19.67
CA GLY A 898 23.35 -39.00 20.57
C GLY A 898 22.35 -37.92 20.11
N LEU A 899 22.61 -37.13 19.07
CA LEU A 899 21.59 -36.22 18.53
C LEU A 899 20.86 -36.89 17.37
N PRO A 900 19.52 -37.09 17.43
CA PRO A 900 18.77 -37.68 16.33
C PRO A 900 18.72 -36.69 15.16
N SER A 901 19.08 -37.18 13.98
CA SER A 901 19.01 -36.49 12.68
C SER A 901 17.57 -36.25 12.23
#